data_AF-A0A679DLW9-F1
#
_entry.id   AF-A0A679DLW9-F1
#
_cell.length_a   1.000
_cell.length_b   1.000
_cell.length_c   1.000
_cell.angle_alpha   90.00
_cell.angle_beta   90.00
_cell.angle_gamma   90.00
#
_symmetry.space_group_name_H-M   'P 1'
#
loop_
_entity.id
_entity.type
_entity.pdbx_description
1 polymer ?
#
loop_
_entity_poly.entity_id
_entity_poly.type
_entity_poly.pdbx_seq_one_letter_code
_entity_poly.pdbx_strand_id
1 'polypeptide(L)'
;MKLVFFVVAIVASLLALSSADMYMQNPRGSNNRLNENSANRRTANRMFDSQNNNRGGYNVGDRTDKKAGNDQAKQYRMNYFQSGTYLTQVAPNGRTELTVEWTNQHGCGGNEDTDPHKQNCNIVLQYMCQDNSSDFAPDDGITIRAVSSTARSDYSRLSSASLKQAFINRRNSNTRADRGLNEPWVTYDDCTRRERNKGLFTATQQMANKNAAINTRQNRNGNRNGYECPEERDYYPYWHPTVWTDIAILAQNESLCSYYSAESFNSRAKGTCVEQFANNGGRKHFSEANNPAACAAANGVWTEYQSMLELAPQFTTPAACTADHQDGLTYAWGLPYDIVKINAFENIVPACFVRPPPVDCEAAPWSRSNHLGNGKDGVQLNYKWTLPYFPSMNSKRCILRIRYNISTDDYDPYDTDATNNAQSPVQENPLVQVGAAGQDLRLAINTAQFGRTFQDRGHPFTISPRPTGVSNTDHITNLNVRGKRGNIVQTFPATEYDYAPSRPKIEQGDLVHIQWTGSNSHNNGAPGGDGQTGDAGEGTGGTDRHNLLQSGNPDENFPLPIEKVTMFDGVTVGWVASGIDNLSAADIAVILASAGYYQCMETTKCGAEAVDTKAQLQNQLNNAPASFEGIMLRFNTPGTYYYLCTRNNNFTNRSQKG
;
A
#
# COMPACT_ATOMS: atom_id res chain seq x y z
N MET A 1 22.07 -1.34 -47.64
CA MET A 1 22.56 -1.48 -46.24
C MET A 1 22.09 -0.38 -45.28
N LYS A 2 21.71 0.84 -45.72
CA LYS A 2 21.20 1.91 -44.83
C LYS A 2 19.69 1.85 -44.50
N LEU A 3 18.89 1.14 -45.29
CA LEU A 3 17.43 1.06 -45.10
C LEU A 3 17.01 0.02 -44.04
N VAL A 4 17.79 -1.04 -43.85
CA VAL A 4 17.51 -2.10 -42.85
C VAL A 4 17.76 -1.61 -41.42
N PHE A 5 18.69 -0.67 -41.22
CA PHE A 5 18.95 -0.07 -39.90
C PHE A 5 17.84 0.90 -39.44
N PHE A 6 17.13 1.55 -40.37
CA PHE A 6 16.04 2.47 -40.02
C PHE A 6 14.76 1.74 -39.61
N VAL A 7 14.47 0.57 -40.21
CA VAL A 7 13.28 -0.23 -39.87
C VAL A 7 13.43 -0.93 -38.51
N VAL A 8 14.65 -1.37 -38.15
CA VAL A 8 14.91 -1.97 -36.82
C VAL A 8 14.77 -0.92 -35.69
N ALA A 9 15.15 0.33 -35.94
CA ALA A 9 15.00 1.41 -34.96
C ALA A 9 13.53 1.85 -34.75
N ILE A 10 12.69 1.81 -35.79
CA ILE A 10 11.27 2.17 -35.71
C ILE A 10 10.44 1.05 -35.05
N VAL A 11 10.77 -0.22 -35.28
CA VAL A 11 10.11 -1.34 -34.59
C VAL A 11 10.52 -1.43 -33.11
N ALA A 12 11.77 -1.06 -32.77
CA ALA A 12 12.19 -0.98 -31.37
C ALA A 12 11.56 0.20 -30.59
N SER A 13 11.09 1.25 -31.28
CA SER A 13 10.43 2.41 -30.66
C SER A 13 8.90 2.27 -30.56
N LEU A 14 8.30 1.24 -31.17
CA LEU A 14 6.90 0.86 -30.95
C LEU A 14 6.70 -0.06 -29.73
N LEU A 15 7.79 -0.46 -29.05
CA LEU A 15 7.74 -1.04 -27.70
C LEU A 15 7.55 0.05 -26.65
N ALA A 16 6.53 0.89 -26.82
CA ALA A 16 5.99 1.63 -25.69
C ALA A 16 5.31 0.61 -24.78
N LEU A 17 6.10 -0.01 -23.90
CA LEU A 17 5.59 -0.72 -22.73
C LEU A 17 4.70 0.29 -22.00
N SER A 18 3.38 0.20 -22.17
CA SER A 18 2.43 0.95 -21.38
C SER A 18 2.60 0.47 -19.94
N SER A 19 3.49 1.13 -19.21
CA SER A 19 3.67 0.95 -17.78
C SER A 19 2.62 1.86 -17.16
N ALA A 20 1.43 1.35 -16.82
CA ALA A 20 0.45 2.09 -16.02
C ALA A 20 -0.77 1.22 -15.73
N ASP A 21 -0.94 0.70 -14.51
CA ASP A 21 -2.02 -0.28 -14.30
C ASP A 21 -2.65 -0.35 -12.91
N MET A 22 -1.98 0.09 -11.84
CA MET A 22 -2.60 0.18 -10.50
C MET A 22 -1.99 1.32 -9.67
N TYR A 23 -2.78 2.32 -9.29
CA TYR A 23 -2.35 3.50 -8.52
C TYR A 23 -3.20 3.68 -7.27
N MET A 24 -2.58 3.61 -6.10
CA MET A 24 -3.29 3.79 -4.83
C MET A 24 -3.42 5.28 -4.51
N GLN A 25 -4.64 5.80 -4.40
CA GLN A 25 -4.95 7.22 -4.20
C GLN A 25 -5.12 7.57 -2.72
N ASN A 26 -5.74 6.68 -1.92
CA ASN A 26 -5.88 6.81 -0.47
C ASN A 26 -5.65 5.46 0.23
N PRO A 27 -4.81 5.36 1.27
CA PRO A 27 -3.73 6.31 1.56
C PRO A 27 -2.83 6.48 0.33
N ARG A 28 -2.12 7.61 0.24
CA ARG A 28 -1.31 7.95 -0.94
C ARG A 28 -0.26 6.88 -1.26
N GLY A 29 -0.37 6.26 -2.44
CA GLY A 29 0.59 5.31 -3.00
C GLY A 29 1.94 5.93 -3.35
N SER A 30 3.04 5.27 -2.99
CA SER A 30 4.39 5.80 -3.22
C SER A 30 4.84 5.60 -4.67
N ASN A 31 4.50 4.48 -5.31
CA ASN A 31 5.02 4.10 -6.63
C ASN A 31 6.56 4.20 -6.73
N ASN A 32 7.29 3.87 -5.66
CA ASN A 32 8.73 4.09 -5.47
C ASN A 32 9.20 5.56 -5.40
N ARG A 33 8.29 6.53 -5.48
CA ARG A 33 8.58 7.96 -5.27
C ARG A 33 8.90 8.23 -3.80
N LEU A 34 9.74 9.24 -3.57
CA LEU A 34 10.11 9.76 -2.26
C LEU A 34 9.84 11.27 -2.21
N ASN A 35 10.87 12.13 -2.27
CA ASN A 35 10.75 13.58 -2.16
C ASN A 35 11.28 14.26 -3.42
N GLU A 36 11.14 13.61 -4.58
CA GLU A 36 11.65 14.15 -5.84
C GLU A 36 10.77 15.26 -6.41
N ASN A 37 11.46 16.24 -6.99
CA ASN A 37 10.89 17.37 -7.73
C ASN A 37 10.48 17.00 -9.17
N SER A 38 11.01 15.91 -9.72
CA SER A 38 10.77 15.52 -11.11
C SER A 38 9.36 14.95 -11.32
N ALA A 39 8.83 15.12 -12.53
CA ALA A 39 7.57 14.53 -12.96
C ALA A 39 7.67 13.00 -12.93
N ASN A 40 8.81 12.43 -13.33
CA ASN A 40 9.13 11.02 -13.14
C ASN A 40 9.80 10.76 -11.78
N ARG A 41 9.47 9.64 -11.12
CA ARG A 41 10.27 9.08 -10.02
C ARG A 41 11.70 8.82 -10.48
N ARG A 42 12.68 8.95 -9.57
CA ARG A 42 14.09 8.81 -9.94
C ARG A 42 14.53 7.35 -10.12
N THR A 43 14.02 6.45 -9.28
CA THR A 43 14.48 5.06 -9.21
C THR A 43 13.28 4.12 -9.20
N ALA A 44 12.92 3.57 -10.37
CA ALA A 44 11.73 2.73 -10.51
C ALA A 44 11.77 1.41 -9.73
N ASN A 45 12.97 0.92 -9.42
CA ASN A 45 13.21 -0.35 -8.74
C ASN A 45 13.66 -0.17 -7.27
N ARG A 46 13.36 0.98 -6.67
CA ARG A 46 13.86 1.38 -5.34
C ARG A 46 13.47 0.39 -4.24
N MET A 47 12.19 0.02 -4.20
CA MET A 47 11.57 -0.73 -3.09
C MET A 47 10.83 -1.98 -3.56
N PHE A 48 10.10 -1.88 -4.66
CA PHE A 48 9.25 -2.95 -5.21
C PHE A 48 9.02 -2.71 -6.70
N ASP A 49 8.59 -3.74 -7.43
CA ASP A 49 8.29 -3.60 -8.84
C ASP A 49 6.85 -3.14 -9.06
N SER A 50 6.64 -1.84 -9.18
CA SER A 50 5.29 -1.32 -9.41
C SER A 50 4.68 -1.74 -10.75
N GLN A 51 5.52 -1.98 -11.78
CA GLN A 51 5.12 -2.05 -13.19
C GLN A 51 4.33 -0.82 -13.72
N ASN A 52 4.21 0.23 -12.91
CA ASN A 52 3.47 1.45 -13.19
C ASN A 52 4.31 2.50 -13.91
N ASN A 53 3.63 3.51 -14.45
CA ASN A 53 4.26 4.68 -15.04
C ASN A 53 5.18 5.37 -14.04
N ASN A 54 6.36 5.81 -14.49
CA ASN A 54 7.30 6.55 -13.66
C ASN A 54 6.72 7.86 -13.11
N ARG A 55 5.69 8.43 -13.73
CA ARG A 55 5.01 9.66 -13.26
C ARG A 55 4.07 9.45 -12.07
N GLY A 56 3.65 8.21 -11.82
CA GLY A 56 2.71 7.90 -10.74
C GLY A 56 3.30 8.09 -9.35
N GLY A 57 2.43 7.89 -8.35
CA GLY A 57 2.75 7.97 -6.93
C GLY A 57 2.90 9.38 -6.39
N TYR A 58 2.96 9.44 -5.07
CA TYR A 58 2.96 10.66 -4.28
C TYR A 58 4.26 10.84 -3.52
N ASN A 59 4.63 12.10 -3.34
CA ASN A 59 5.76 12.44 -2.49
C ASN A 59 5.48 12.03 -1.03
N VAL A 60 6.53 11.64 -0.30
CA VAL A 60 6.44 11.44 1.15
C VAL A 60 6.10 12.77 1.83
N GLY A 61 5.30 12.71 2.89
CA GLY A 61 4.85 13.88 3.63
C GLY A 61 5.97 14.62 4.33
N ASP A 62 5.86 15.95 4.37
CA ASP A 62 6.67 16.83 5.21
C ASP A 62 5.83 17.28 6.43
N ARG A 63 6.41 17.27 7.63
CA ARG A 63 5.71 17.67 8.87
C ARG A 63 5.43 19.16 8.94
N THR A 64 6.32 19.99 8.41
CA THR A 64 6.28 21.44 8.58
C THR A 64 6.06 22.15 7.25
N ASP A 65 6.17 23.47 7.24
CA ASP A 65 6.17 24.30 6.04
C ASP A 65 7.50 24.19 5.24
N LYS A 66 8.48 23.43 5.75
CA LYS A 66 9.79 23.21 5.13
C LYS A 66 9.92 21.78 4.59
N LYS A 67 10.76 21.63 3.56
CA LYS A 67 11.17 20.32 3.04
C LYS A 67 11.88 19.52 4.14
N ALA A 68 11.52 18.25 4.31
CA ALA A 68 12.24 17.33 5.18
C ALA A 68 13.66 17.06 4.67
N GLY A 69 13.87 17.15 3.35
CA GLY A 69 15.16 16.86 2.73
C GLY A 69 15.60 15.44 3.08
N ASN A 70 16.79 15.32 3.69
CA ASN A 70 17.32 14.02 4.09
C ASN A 70 16.99 13.60 5.53
N ASP A 71 16.24 14.43 6.26
CA ASP A 71 15.93 14.24 7.67
C ASP A 71 14.58 13.51 7.82
N GLN A 72 14.65 12.24 8.19
CA GLN A 72 13.47 11.41 8.38
C GLN A 72 12.58 11.92 9.54
N ALA A 73 13.15 12.58 10.56
CA ALA A 73 12.35 13.10 11.67
C ALA A 73 11.40 14.21 11.21
N LYS A 74 11.73 14.90 10.11
CA LYS A 74 10.89 15.93 9.48
C LYS A 74 9.89 15.36 8.47
N GLN A 75 9.97 14.07 8.14
CA GLN A 75 8.94 13.41 7.34
C GLN A 75 7.71 13.12 8.20
N TYR A 76 6.54 13.35 7.64
CA TYR A 76 5.28 13.00 8.27
C TYR A 76 4.87 11.58 7.88
N ARG A 77 4.45 10.81 8.88
CA ARG A 77 3.80 9.51 8.70
C ARG A 77 2.38 9.64 9.21
N MET A 78 1.41 9.38 8.34
CA MET A 78 0.00 9.35 8.73
C MET A 78 -0.15 8.42 9.94
N ASN A 79 -0.93 8.85 10.92
CA ASN A 79 -1.18 8.08 12.14
C ASN A 79 -2.65 7.69 12.16
N TYR A 80 -2.95 6.41 12.06
CA TYR A 80 -4.30 5.89 12.25
C TYR A 80 -4.45 5.30 13.65
N PHE A 81 -5.68 5.02 14.06
CA PHE A 81 -5.96 4.41 15.34
C PHE A 81 -6.45 2.97 15.17
N GLN A 82 -6.05 2.09 16.09
CA GLN A 82 -6.52 0.71 16.12
C GLN A 82 -8.06 0.67 16.24
N SER A 83 -8.68 -0.41 15.77
CA SER A 83 -10.04 -0.73 16.21
C SER A 83 -10.03 -1.05 17.71
N GLY A 84 -11.17 -0.92 18.38
CA GLY A 84 -11.38 -1.47 19.71
C GLY A 84 -11.65 -2.97 19.65
N THR A 85 -12.31 -3.53 20.66
CA THR A 85 -12.76 -4.95 20.67
C THR A 85 -13.97 -5.16 19.76
N TYR A 86 -13.89 -4.72 18.50
CA TYR A 86 -15.01 -4.65 17.55
C TYR A 86 -15.62 -6.02 17.20
N LEU A 87 -14.82 -7.09 17.35
CA LEU A 87 -15.27 -8.46 17.10
C LEU A 87 -16.29 -8.94 18.14
N THR A 88 -16.39 -8.29 19.31
CA THR A 88 -17.40 -8.57 20.33
C THR A 88 -18.61 -7.64 20.26
N GLN A 89 -18.67 -6.77 19.24
CA GLN A 89 -19.67 -5.72 19.11
C GLN A 89 -20.54 -5.93 17.87
N VAL A 90 -21.74 -5.32 17.87
CA VAL A 90 -22.56 -5.21 16.66
C VAL A 90 -21.92 -4.18 15.74
N ALA A 91 -21.63 -4.55 14.49
CA ALA A 91 -21.06 -3.64 13.51
C ALA A 91 -21.97 -2.39 13.32
N PRO A 92 -21.39 -1.17 13.20
CA PRO A 92 -19.96 -0.86 13.07
C PRO A 92 -19.24 -0.55 14.39
N ASN A 93 -19.86 -0.80 15.55
CA ASN A 93 -19.29 -0.41 16.85
C ASN A 93 -17.87 -0.97 17.07
N GLY A 94 -17.01 -0.12 17.62
CA GLY A 94 -15.60 -0.43 17.90
C GLY A 94 -14.70 -0.47 16.67
N ARG A 95 -15.22 -0.35 15.44
CA ARG A 95 -14.38 -0.34 14.24
C ARG A 95 -13.67 0.99 14.07
N THR A 96 -12.44 0.95 13.57
CA THR A 96 -11.79 2.10 12.91
C THR A 96 -11.68 1.78 11.43
N GLU A 97 -12.32 2.58 10.59
CA GLU A 97 -12.45 2.31 9.16
C GLU A 97 -11.60 3.28 8.31
N LEU A 98 -10.81 2.73 7.39
CA LEU A 98 -10.02 3.46 6.40
C LEU A 98 -10.51 3.11 5.00
N THR A 99 -10.98 4.12 4.26
CA THR A 99 -11.37 3.95 2.85
C THR A 99 -10.11 3.88 1.99
N VAL A 100 -9.76 2.69 1.51
CA VAL A 100 -8.66 2.51 0.55
C VAL A 100 -9.21 2.80 -0.84
N GLU A 101 -8.57 3.69 -1.61
CA GLU A 101 -9.00 4.08 -2.95
C GLU A 101 -7.88 3.87 -3.97
N TRP A 102 -8.24 3.46 -5.19
CA TRP A 102 -7.27 3.23 -6.24
C TRP A 102 -7.85 3.46 -7.64
N THR A 103 -6.95 3.57 -8.61
CA THR A 103 -7.23 3.54 -10.04
C THR A 103 -6.53 2.34 -10.65
N ASN A 104 -7.25 1.50 -11.39
CA ASN A 104 -6.65 0.50 -12.28
C ASN A 104 -6.89 0.87 -13.75
N GLN A 105 -5.84 0.86 -14.58
CA GLN A 105 -5.96 1.36 -15.95
C GLN A 105 -6.63 0.35 -16.87
N HIS A 106 -6.32 -0.95 -16.79
CA HIS A 106 -6.90 -1.93 -17.70
C HIS A 106 -8.40 -2.19 -17.49
N GLY A 107 -9.05 -1.59 -16.48
CA GLY A 107 -10.46 -1.84 -16.18
C GLY A 107 -10.68 -3.22 -15.56
N CYS A 108 -11.81 -3.45 -14.93
CA CYS A 108 -12.06 -4.69 -14.20
C CYS A 108 -13.54 -5.05 -14.31
N GLY A 109 -13.85 -6.35 -14.40
CA GLY A 109 -15.22 -6.86 -14.52
C GLY A 109 -15.78 -6.78 -15.95
N GLY A 110 -17.10 -6.93 -16.07
CA GLY A 110 -17.81 -7.08 -17.34
C GLY A 110 -18.22 -8.54 -17.58
N ASN A 111 -19.06 -8.79 -18.59
CA ASN A 111 -19.42 -10.13 -19.04
C ASN A 111 -19.17 -10.27 -20.55
N GLU A 112 -18.97 -11.50 -21.00
CA GLU A 112 -18.63 -11.80 -22.40
C GLU A 112 -19.77 -11.47 -23.37
N ASP A 113 -21.02 -11.46 -22.89
CA ASP A 113 -22.21 -11.29 -23.71
C ASP A 113 -22.63 -9.82 -23.92
N THR A 114 -22.31 -8.93 -22.98
CA THR A 114 -22.86 -7.55 -22.99
C THR A 114 -21.84 -6.44 -22.75
N ASP A 115 -20.59 -6.76 -22.37
CA ASP A 115 -19.53 -5.76 -22.17
C ASP A 115 -18.30 -6.06 -23.05
N PRO A 116 -18.08 -5.32 -24.15
CA PRO A 116 -16.90 -5.49 -25.00
C PRO A 116 -15.57 -5.11 -24.30
N HIS A 117 -15.64 -4.66 -23.04
CA HIS A 117 -14.50 -4.34 -22.19
C HIS A 117 -14.33 -5.31 -21.02
N LYS A 118 -14.91 -6.53 -21.10
CA LYS A 118 -14.70 -7.58 -20.09
C LYS A 118 -13.20 -7.80 -19.82
N GLN A 119 -12.81 -7.76 -18.56
CA GLN A 119 -11.46 -8.07 -18.11
C GLN A 119 -11.48 -8.94 -16.85
N ASN A 120 -10.75 -10.06 -16.91
CA ASN A 120 -10.53 -10.94 -15.77
C ASN A 120 -9.52 -10.28 -14.83
N CYS A 121 -9.97 -9.95 -13.62
CA CYS A 121 -9.18 -9.21 -12.65
C CYS A 121 -9.40 -9.73 -11.24
N ASN A 122 -8.34 -9.68 -10.44
CA ASN A 122 -8.37 -9.85 -9.01
C ASN A 122 -7.59 -8.69 -8.36
N ILE A 123 -8.13 -8.12 -7.29
CA ILE A 123 -7.48 -7.06 -6.51
C ILE A 123 -7.19 -7.60 -5.12
N VAL A 124 -5.91 -7.61 -4.72
CA VAL A 124 -5.48 -8.12 -3.41
C VAL A 124 -5.00 -6.95 -2.56
N LEU A 125 -5.63 -6.75 -1.40
CA LEU A 125 -5.22 -5.79 -0.39
C LEU A 125 -4.52 -6.51 0.75
N GLN A 126 -3.32 -6.05 1.08
CA GLN A 126 -2.46 -6.65 2.09
C GLN A 126 -1.72 -5.59 2.87
N TYR A 127 -1.40 -5.89 4.12
CA TYR A 127 -0.56 -5.04 4.94
C TYR A 127 0.50 -5.86 5.67
N MET A 128 1.52 -5.17 6.14
CA MET A 128 2.50 -5.73 7.06
C MET A 128 2.76 -4.71 8.14
N CYS A 129 2.81 -5.15 9.39
CA CYS A 129 3.10 -4.33 10.55
C CYS A 129 4.24 -4.91 11.39
N GLN A 130 4.94 -4.03 12.09
CA GLN A 130 5.86 -4.37 13.18
C GLN A 130 5.66 -3.37 14.31
N ASP A 131 6.12 -3.70 15.51
CA ASP A 131 6.11 -2.75 16.62
C ASP A 131 6.91 -1.49 16.26
N ASN A 132 6.35 -0.33 16.62
CA ASN A 132 6.99 0.95 16.44
C ASN A 132 7.83 1.29 17.68
N SER A 133 8.82 0.45 18.00
CA SER A 133 9.72 0.60 19.14
C SER A 133 11.17 0.87 18.72
N SER A 134 12.03 1.15 19.71
CA SER A 134 13.49 1.30 19.52
C SER A 134 14.22 -0.01 19.23
N ASP A 135 13.59 -1.17 19.44
CA ASP A 135 14.21 -2.49 19.20
C ASP A 135 14.46 -2.74 17.70
N PHE A 136 13.76 -2.00 16.86
CA PHE A 136 13.82 -2.05 15.41
C PHE A 136 14.79 -1.00 14.88
N ALA A 137 16.07 -1.37 14.85
CA ALA A 137 17.15 -0.51 14.38
C ALA A 137 17.03 -0.25 12.86
N PRO A 138 17.31 0.97 12.36
CA PRO A 138 17.16 1.29 10.94
C PRO A 138 17.97 0.42 9.96
N ASP A 139 19.05 -0.23 10.39
CA ASP A 139 19.96 -1.03 9.57
C ASP A 139 19.92 -2.54 9.88
N ASP A 140 18.93 -3.01 10.64
CA ASP A 140 18.75 -4.42 11.01
C ASP A 140 18.33 -5.37 9.86
N GLY A 141 17.95 -4.80 8.73
CA GLY A 141 17.48 -5.52 7.54
C GLY A 141 16.02 -5.97 7.58
N ILE A 142 15.25 -5.59 8.60
CA ILE A 142 13.82 -5.93 8.73
C ILE A 142 12.93 -4.70 8.98
N THR A 143 13.51 -3.59 9.43
CA THR A 143 12.75 -2.39 9.82
C THR A 143 12.11 -1.65 8.65
N ILE A 144 10.78 -1.67 8.61
CA ILE A 144 9.91 -0.93 7.68
C ILE A 144 10.24 0.58 7.70
N ARG A 145 10.58 1.14 6.53
CA ARG A 145 10.95 2.57 6.40
C ARG A 145 10.93 3.09 4.96
N ALA A 146 10.57 4.36 4.79
CA ALA A 146 10.71 5.08 3.51
C ALA A 146 12.14 5.61 3.35
N VAL A 147 12.63 6.42 4.30
CA VAL A 147 13.95 7.11 4.37
C VAL A 147 14.37 7.93 3.16
N SER A 148 15.39 8.78 3.34
CA SER A 148 15.72 9.93 2.51
C SER A 148 16.42 9.64 1.17
N SER A 149 17.00 8.46 0.98
CA SER A 149 17.65 8.15 -0.29
C SER A 149 16.68 7.61 -1.34
N THR A 150 16.84 8.09 -2.57
CA THR A 150 16.20 7.53 -3.76
C THR A 150 16.93 6.30 -4.30
N ALA A 151 18.08 5.92 -3.73
CA ALA A 151 18.80 4.72 -4.14
C ALA A 151 18.07 3.44 -3.69
N ARG A 152 18.13 2.41 -4.55
CA ARG A 152 17.69 1.05 -4.23
C ARG A 152 18.59 0.43 -3.16
N SER A 153 18.03 -0.44 -2.31
CA SER A 153 18.78 -1.22 -1.32
C SER A 153 19.87 -2.09 -1.97
N ASP A 154 21.01 -2.20 -1.29
CA ASP A 154 22.18 -2.94 -1.74
C ASP A 154 21.94 -4.45 -1.62
N TYR A 155 22.48 -5.26 -2.52
CA TYR A 155 22.40 -6.71 -2.37
C TYR A 155 23.44 -7.41 -3.22
N SER A 156 24.06 -8.41 -2.61
CA SER A 156 25.04 -9.32 -3.19
C SER A 156 24.61 -10.77 -2.91
N ARG A 157 24.72 -11.65 -3.91
CA ARG A 157 24.45 -13.08 -3.76
C ARG A 157 25.75 -13.83 -3.42
N LEU A 158 25.72 -14.74 -2.45
CA LEU A 158 26.84 -15.67 -2.19
C LEU A 158 26.70 -16.91 -3.07
N SER A 159 27.84 -17.39 -3.60
CA SER A 159 27.90 -18.51 -4.54
C SER A 159 27.83 -19.90 -3.88
N SER A 160 27.97 -20.02 -2.56
CA SER A 160 27.95 -21.32 -1.86
C SER A 160 27.41 -21.24 -0.43
N ALA A 161 27.18 -22.40 0.18
CA ALA A 161 26.75 -22.59 1.57
C ALA A 161 27.83 -22.12 2.56
N SER A 162 27.92 -20.80 2.74
CA SER A 162 28.87 -20.15 3.61
C SER A 162 28.50 -20.32 5.09
N LEU A 163 29.48 -20.17 5.98
CA LEU A 163 29.28 -20.13 7.43
C LEU A 163 28.24 -19.05 7.82
N LYS A 164 27.50 -19.26 8.93
CA LYS A 164 26.54 -18.28 9.49
C LYS A 164 27.11 -16.87 9.54
N GLN A 165 28.37 -16.72 9.95
CA GLN A 165 29.03 -15.42 10.05
C GLN A 165 29.16 -14.69 8.70
N ALA A 166 29.40 -15.41 7.61
CA ALA A 166 29.45 -14.81 6.27
C ALA A 166 28.09 -14.23 5.86
N PHE A 167 26.99 -14.88 6.27
CA PHE A 167 25.64 -14.36 6.06
C PHE A 167 25.37 -13.11 6.88
N ILE A 168 25.75 -13.10 8.15
CA ILE A 168 25.63 -11.93 9.03
C ILE A 168 26.41 -10.74 8.44
N ASN A 169 27.69 -10.95 8.08
CA ASN A 169 28.54 -9.91 7.52
C ASN A 169 27.95 -9.33 6.24
N ARG A 170 27.41 -10.19 5.35
CA ARG A 170 26.78 -9.77 4.11
C ARG A 170 25.45 -9.05 4.32
N ARG A 171 24.62 -9.51 5.25
CA ARG A 171 23.38 -8.80 5.59
C ARG A 171 23.74 -7.39 6.06
N ASN A 172 24.62 -7.29 7.04
CA ASN A 172 25.04 -6.00 7.62
C ASN A 172 25.72 -5.08 6.58
N SER A 173 26.40 -5.62 5.56
CA SER A 173 26.97 -4.80 4.48
C SER A 173 25.92 -4.34 3.45
N ASN A 174 24.83 -5.09 3.29
CA ASN A 174 23.72 -4.75 2.38
C ASN A 174 22.67 -3.84 3.04
N THR A 175 22.54 -3.88 4.38
CA THR A 175 21.52 -3.15 5.11
C THR A 175 22.02 -1.76 5.49
N ARG A 176 21.29 -0.73 5.05
CA ARG A 176 21.68 0.66 5.18
C ARG A 176 20.52 1.47 5.76
N ALA A 177 20.78 2.26 6.80
CA ALA A 177 19.77 3.09 7.45
C ALA A 177 19.15 4.15 6.52
N ASP A 178 19.88 4.57 5.48
CA ASP A 178 19.44 5.57 4.51
C ASP A 178 18.72 4.97 3.29
N ARG A 179 18.54 3.65 3.21
CA ARG A 179 17.78 2.95 2.15
C ARG A 179 16.39 2.58 2.61
N GLY A 180 15.38 2.76 1.75
CA GLY A 180 14.03 2.33 2.06
C GLY A 180 13.95 0.82 2.19
N LEU A 181 13.07 0.34 3.07
CA LEU A 181 12.80 -1.06 3.25
C LEU A 181 11.30 -1.29 3.44
N ASN A 182 10.70 -2.03 2.52
CA ASN A 182 9.35 -2.55 2.68
C ASN A 182 9.45 -3.98 3.20
N GLU A 183 10.14 -4.86 2.47
CA GLU A 183 10.29 -6.27 2.84
C GLU A 183 11.65 -6.58 3.47
N PRO A 184 11.71 -7.52 4.44
CA PRO A 184 12.95 -7.96 5.07
C PRO A 184 13.99 -8.51 4.10
N TRP A 185 15.27 -8.19 4.32
CA TRP A 185 16.39 -8.70 3.50
C TRP A 185 16.43 -10.24 3.46
N VAL A 186 16.15 -10.90 4.58
CA VAL A 186 16.20 -12.37 4.68
C VAL A 186 15.15 -13.06 3.80
N THR A 187 13.98 -12.44 3.60
CA THR A 187 12.92 -13.00 2.74
C THR A 187 13.34 -12.98 1.27
N TYR A 188 13.99 -11.90 0.83
CA TYR A 188 14.54 -11.81 -0.51
C TYR A 188 15.72 -12.75 -0.72
N ASP A 189 16.64 -12.83 0.26
CA ASP A 189 17.79 -13.72 0.13
C ASP A 189 17.37 -15.20 0.04
N ASP A 190 16.34 -15.60 0.77
CA ASP A 190 15.70 -16.90 0.64
C ASP A 190 15.08 -17.08 -0.77
N CYS A 191 14.29 -16.11 -1.24
CA CYS A 191 13.69 -16.13 -2.57
C CYS A 191 14.72 -16.28 -3.72
N THR A 192 15.93 -15.73 -3.57
CA THR A 192 17.00 -15.87 -4.58
C THR A 192 17.60 -17.27 -4.68
N ARG A 193 17.35 -18.13 -3.67
CA ARG A 193 17.92 -19.47 -3.56
C ARG A 193 16.87 -20.55 -3.73
N ARG A 194 15.69 -20.37 -3.13
CA ARG A 194 14.60 -21.32 -3.22
C ARG A 194 14.28 -21.61 -4.68
N GLU A 195 14.16 -22.89 -5.01
CA GLU A 195 13.70 -23.28 -6.32
C GLU A 195 12.29 -22.71 -6.57
N ARG A 196 12.11 -22.04 -7.70
CA ARG A 196 10.79 -21.60 -8.14
C ARG A 196 9.81 -22.76 -8.24
N ASN A 197 8.53 -22.48 -8.13
CA ASN A 197 7.51 -23.48 -8.41
C ASN A 197 7.49 -23.80 -9.92
N LYS A 198 7.90 -25.02 -10.25
CA LYS A 198 7.96 -25.54 -11.63
C LYS A 198 6.59 -25.99 -12.14
N GLY A 199 5.54 -25.96 -11.31
CA GLY A 199 4.14 -26.19 -11.68
C GLY A 199 3.44 -24.97 -12.30
N LEU A 200 4.11 -23.81 -12.36
CA LEU A 200 3.53 -22.59 -12.89
C LEU A 200 3.58 -22.51 -14.42
N PHE A 201 2.51 -21.96 -15.00
CA PHE A 201 2.48 -21.61 -16.41
C PHE A 201 3.46 -20.47 -16.73
N THR A 202 4.32 -20.69 -17.72
CA THR A 202 5.31 -19.73 -18.20
C THR A 202 5.12 -19.35 -19.65
N ALA A 203 4.07 -19.88 -20.30
CA ALA A 203 3.86 -19.76 -21.73
C ALA A 203 5.14 -20.12 -22.50
N THR A 204 5.54 -19.29 -23.47
CA THR A 204 6.76 -19.50 -24.28
C THR A 204 8.03 -18.89 -23.67
N GLN A 205 8.00 -18.43 -22.42
CA GLN A 205 9.18 -17.84 -21.80
C GLN A 205 10.30 -18.88 -21.60
N GLN A 206 11.51 -18.53 -22.02
CA GLN A 206 12.68 -19.40 -21.90
C GLN A 206 13.21 -19.44 -20.46
N MET A 207 12.86 -20.50 -19.72
CA MET A 207 13.17 -20.68 -18.30
C MET A 207 14.35 -21.62 -18.02
N ALA A 208 15.05 -22.10 -19.06
CA ALA A 208 16.22 -22.96 -18.89
C ALA A 208 17.28 -22.30 -17.98
N ASN A 209 17.77 -23.05 -16.99
CA ASN A 209 18.74 -22.62 -15.96
C ASN A 209 18.28 -21.44 -15.07
N LYS A 210 16.99 -21.09 -15.08
CA LYS A 210 16.39 -20.01 -14.28
C LYS A 210 15.50 -20.60 -13.20
N ASN A 211 16.16 -21.21 -12.22
CA ASN A 211 15.51 -22.09 -11.25
C ASN A 211 15.13 -21.41 -9.95
N ALA A 212 15.48 -20.14 -9.70
CA ALA A 212 15.19 -19.47 -8.44
C ALA A 212 13.80 -18.81 -8.44
N ALA A 213 13.16 -18.66 -7.28
CA ALA A 213 11.85 -17.99 -7.12
C ALA A 213 11.85 -16.50 -7.55
N ILE A 214 13.02 -15.91 -7.81
CA ILE A 214 13.11 -14.60 -8.47
C ILE A 214 12.81 -14.65 -9.98
N ASN A 215 12.78 -15.83 -10.59
CA ASN A 215 12.57 -16.05 -12.01
C ASN A 215 11.11 -16.48 -12.28
N THR A 216 10.21 -15.52 -12.46
CA THR A 216 8.81 -15.78 -12.85
C THR A 216 8.61 -15.57 -14.36
N ARG A 217 7.39 -15.80 -14.87
CA ARG A 217 7.01 -15.42 -16.24
C ARG A 217 7.24 -13.92 -16.48
N GLN A 218 6.85 -13.07 -15.52
CA GLN A 218 6.96 -11.62 -15.63
C GLN A 218 8.39 -11.11 -15.32
N ASN A 219 9.15 -11.79 -14.46
CA ASN A 219 10.52 -11.43 -14.10
C ASN A 219 11.55 -12.49 -14.49
N ARG A 220 11.50 -12.93 -15.74
CA ARG A 220 12.35 -14.02 -16.24
C ARG A 220 13.84 -13.83 -15.95
N ASN A 221 14.34 -12.60 -16.03
CA ASN A 221 15.77 -12.31 -15.85
C ASN A 221 16.18 -12.14 -14.38
N GLY A 222 15.24 -12.25 -13.41
CA GLY A 222 15.54 -12.09 -11.99
C GLY A 222 15.96 -10.66 -11.63
N ASN A 223 15.37 -9.67 -12.30
CA ASN A 223 15.65 -8.26 -12.02
C ASN A 223 15.23 -7.93 -10.58
N ARG A 224 16.08 -7.20 -9.85
CA ARG A 224 15.85 -6.84 -8.45
C ARG A 224 15.09 -5.53 -8.32
N ASN A 225 14.03 -5.55 -7.50
CA ASN A 225 13.28 -4.36 -7.08
C ASN A 225 13.21 -4.34 -5.55
N GLY A 226 14.02 -3.48 -4.92
CA GLY A 226 14.26 -3.58 -3.47
C GLY A 226 14.59 -5.01 -3.03
N TYR A 227 13.84 -5.50 -2.03
CA TYR A 227 13.89 -6.88 -1.53
C TYR A 227 12.55 -7.61 -1.73
N GLU A 228 11.84 -7.28 -2.79
CA GLU A 228 10.62 -8.00 -3.16
C GLU A 228 10.93 -9.38 -3.73
N CYS A 229 10.18 -10.40 -3.31
CA CYS A 229 10.18 -11.71 -3.97
C CYS A 229 9.18 -11.75 -5.15
N PRO A 230 9.64 -11.86 -6.41
CA PRO A 230 8.76 -11.85 -7.59
C PRO A 230 7.70 -12.95 -7.60
N GLU A 231 8.02 -14.16 -7.15
CA GLU A 231 7.04 -15.26 -7.10
C GLU A 231 5.93 -15.01 -6.07
N GLU A 232 6.25 -14.41 -4.92
CA GLU A 232 5.24 -14.00 -3.92
C GLU A 232 4.36 -12.87 -4.45
N ARG A 233 4.97 -11.91 -5.17
CA ARG A 233 4.26 -10.82 -5.82
C ARG A 233 3.27 -11.33 -6.86
N ASP A 234 3.74 -12.16 -7.80
CA ASP A 234 3.02 -12.55 -9.01
C ASP A 234 1.87 -13.53 -8.77
N TYR A 235 1.94 -14.34 -7.71
CA TYR A 235 0.98 -15.42 -7.49
C TYR A 235 0.30 -15.29 -6.14
N TYR A 236 -1.05 -15.33 -6.17
CA TYR A 236 -1.89 -15.31 -4.99
C TYR A 236 -3.01 -16.36 -5.13
N PRO A 237 -3.28 -17.18 -4.09
CA PRO A 237 -2.59 -17.25 -2.81
C PRO A 237 -1.17 -17.81 -2.95
N TYR A 238 -0.26 -17.33 -2.09
CA TYR A 238 1.12 -17.79 -2.12
C TYR A 238 1.28 -19.11 -1.33
N TRP A 239 2.07 -20.05 -1.83
CA TRP A 239 2.20 -21.41 -1.27
C TRP A 239 3.29 -21.55 -0.19
N HIS A 240 4.12 -20.53 0.02
CA HIS A 240 5.05 -20.45 1.14
C HIS A 240 4.60 -19.38 2.14
N PRO A 241 5.13 -19.41 3.38
CA PRO A 241 4.93 -18.31 4.32
C PRO A 241 5.33 -16.96 3.74
N THR A 242 4.60 -15.93 4.12
CA THR A 242 4.84 -14.54 3.71
C THR A 242 4.69 -13.62 4.92
N VAL A 243 5.34 -12.46 4.87
CA VAL A 243 5.23 -11.41 5.91
C VAL A 243 3.99 -10.53 5.73
N TRP A 244 3.25 -10.73 4.65
CA TRP A 244 2.03 -10.00 4.34
C TRP A 244 0.81 -10.65 4.98
N THR A 245 -0.02 -9.86 5.65
CA THR A 245 -1.34 -10.24 6.13
C THR A 245 -2.38 -9.80 5.12
N ASP A 246 -3.27 -10.72 4.75
CA ASP A 246 -4.34 -10.44 3.80
C ASP A 246 -5.45 -9.62 4.46
N ILE A 247 -5.90 -8.56 3.79
CA ILE A 247 -7.06 -7.74 4.19
C ILE A 247 -8.27 -8.24 3.41
N ALA A 248 -8.19 -8.13 2.09
CA ALA A 248 -9.27 -8.46 1.19
C ALA A 248 -8.76 -8.96 -0.16
N ILE A 249 -9.54 -9.83 -0.79
CA ILE A 249 -9.42 -10.25 -2.18
C ILE A 249 -10.73 -9.88 -2.89
N LEU A 250 -10.66 -8.88 -3.77
CA LEU A 250 -11.76 -8.53 -4.65
C LEU A 250 -11.60 -9.39 -5.90
N ALA A 251 -12.27 -10.53 -5.91
CA ALA A 251 -12.10 -11.59 -6.89
C ALA A 251 -12.90 -11.31 -8.17
N GLN A 252 -12.51 -11.92 -9.29
CA GLN A 252 -13.23 -11.80 -10.56
C GLN A 252 -14.74 -12.10 -10.41
N ASN A 253 -15.09 -13.07 -9.57
CA ASN A 253 -16.46 -13.35 -9.16
C ASN A 253 -16.47 -14.02 -7.77
N GLU A 254 -17.64 -14.02 -7.12
CA GLU A 254 -17.80 -14.52 -5.74
C GLU A 254 -17.60 -16.04 -5.60
N SER A 255 -17.73 -16.83 -6.67
CA SER A 255 -17.55 -18.30 -6.59
C SER A 255 -16.12 -18.71 -6.24
N LEU A 256 -15.15 -17.81 -6.47
CA LEU A 256 -13.74 -18.03 -6.11
C LEU A 256 -13.45 -17.78 -4.63
N CYS A 257 -14.39 -17.18 -3.89
CA CYS A 257 -14.14 -16.79 -2.51
C CYS A 257 -13.88 -17.97 -1.58
N SER A 258 -14.55 -19.11 -1.78
CA SER A 258 -14.27 -20.31 -0.99
C SER A 258 -12.82 -20.77 -1.14
N TYR A 259 -12.27 -20.68 -2.36
CA TYR A 259 -10.88 -21.02 -2.63
C TYR A 259 -9.93 -20.02 -1.98
N TYR A 260 -10.10 -18.71 -2.24
CA TYR A 260 -9.18 -17.71 -1.73
C TYR A 260 -9.18 -17.62 -0.20
N SER A 261 -10.34 -17.68 0.44
CA SER A 261 -10.45 -17.66 1.91
C SER A 261 -9.84 -18.91 2.56
N ALA A 262 -9.95 -20.08 1.91
CA ALA A 262 -9.34 -21.31 2.41
C ALA A 262 -7.82 -21.35 2.20
N GLU A 263 -7.32 -20.78 1.10
CA GLU A 263 -5.91 -20.84 0.74
C GLU A 263 -5.06 -19.65 1.22
N SER A 264 -5.70 -18.58 1.70
CA SER A 264 -5.00 -17.46 2.35
C SER A 264 -4.10 -17.92 3.49
N PHE A 265 -2.95 -17.25 3.65
CA PHE A 265 -2.03 -17.54 4.75
C PHE A 265 -2.63 -17.19 6.13
N ASN A 266 -3.66 -16.34 6.17
CA ASN A 266 -4.40 -16.04 7.39
C ASN A 266 -5.12 -17.28 7.94
N SER A 267 -5.58 -18.17 7.04
CA SER A 267 -6.41 -19.34 7.39
C SER A 267 -5.66 -20.68 7.26
N ARG A 268 -4.71 -20.81 6.34
CA ARG A 268 -3.97 -22.04 6.07
C ARG A 268 -2.48 -21.88 6.35
N ALA A 269 -1.94 -22.78 7.16
CA ALA A 269 -0.50 -22.86 7.40
C ALA A 269 0.25 -23.13 6.09
N LYS A 270 1.44 -22.54 5.94
CA LYS A 270 2.28 -22.69 4.74
C LYS A 270 3.64 -23.24 5.12
N GLY A 271 4.15 -24.14 4.30
CA GLY A 271 5.37 -24.87 4.55
C GLY A 271 6.61 -24.20 3.97
N THR A 272 7.74 -24.32 4.65
CA THR A 272 9.06 -24.06 4.08
C THR A 272 10.10 -25.03 4.64
N CYS A 273 11.19 -25.21 3.92
CA CYS A 273 12.27 -26.08 4.38
C CYS A 273 13.15 -25.38 5.41
N VAL A 274 13.33 -26.00 6.58
CA VAL A 274 14.21 -25.51 7.64
C VAL A 274 15.45 -26.38 7.71
N GLU A 275 16.56 -25.85 7.22
CA GLU A 275 17.88 -26.45 7.38
C GLU A 275 18.63 -25.83 8.57
N GLN A 276 19.61 -26.53 9.11
CA GLN A 276 20.47 -26.04 10.19
C GLN A 276 21.87 -25.71 9.66
N PHE A 277 22.53 -24.71 10.26
CA PHE A 277 23.98 -24.55 10.10
C PHE A 277 24.71 -25.71 10.80
N ALA A 278 25.89 -26.07 10.28
CA ALA A 278 26.76 -27.05 10.92
C ALA A 278 27.10 -26.66 12.36
N ASN A 279 27.50 -27.65 13.18
CA ASN A 279 27.93 -27.47 14.57
C ASN A 279 26.89 -26.75 15.45
N ASN A 280 25.60 -27.06 15.28
CA ASN A 280 24.50 -26.42 16.02
C ASN A 280 24.46 -24.89 15.87
N GLY A 281 24.83 -24.36 14.70
CA GLY A 281 24.88 -22.91 14.45
C GLY A 281 23.51 -22.19 14.39
N GLY A 282 22.41 -22.92 14.60
CA GLY A 282 21.03 -22.42 14.48
C GLY A 282 20.45 -22.62 13.08
N ARG A 283 19.21 -22.17 12.89
CA ARG A 283 18.50 -22.35 11.61
C ARG A 283 19.13 -21.51 10.51
N LYS A 284 19.05 -22.01 9.28
CA LYS A 284 19.18 -21.17 8.08
C LYS A 284 17.87 -20.40 7.88
N HIS A 285 17.97 -19.20 7.33
CA HIS A 285 16.82 -18.44 6.86
C HIS A 285 16.37 -18.83 5.44
N PHE A 286 17.14 -19.68 4.76
CA PHE A 286 16.92 -20.07 3.37
C PHE A 286 17.06 -21.57 3.16
N SER A 287 16.50 -22.04 2.06
CA SER A 287 16.75 -23.37 1.49
C SER A 287 16.61 -23.30 -0.04
N GLU A 288 17.24 -24.23 -0.77
CA GLU A 288 16.93 -24.45 -2.19
C GLU A 288 15.63 -25.25 -2.36
N ALA A 289 15.24 -26.04 -1.36
CA ALA A 289 14.05 -26.87 -1.42
C ALA A 289 12.75 -26.04 -1.37
N ASN A 290 11.84 -26.34 -2.29
CA ASN A 290 10.51 -25.71 -2.37
C ASN A 290 9.35 -26.67 -2.05
N ASN A 291 9.65 -27.92 -1.71
CA ASN A 291 8.66 -28.94 -1.37
C ASN A 291 9.22 -29.92 -0.31
N PRO A 292 8.37 -30.72 0.35
CA PRO A 292 8.79 -31.63 1.41
C PRO A 292 9.85 -32.66 0.97
N ALA A 293 9.74 -33.21 -0.24
CA ALA A 293 10.66 -34.23 -0.73
C ALA A 293 12.06 -33.66 -0.99
N ALA A 294 12.14 -32.49 -1.63
CA ALA A 294 13.40 -31.77 -1.81
C ALA A 294 14.00 -31.34 -0.47
N CYS A 295 13.16 -31.00 0.51
CA CYS A 295 13.62 -30.61 1.84
C CYS A 295 14.27 -31.78 2.57
N ALA A 296 13.64 -32.96 2.54
CA ALA A 296 14.22 -34.18 3.09
C ALA A 296 15.56 -34.52 2.41
N ALA A 297 15.65 -34.38 1.09
CA ALA A 297 16.89 -34.60 0.34
C ALA A 297 18.01 -33.61 0.72
N ALA A 298 17.66 -32.40 1.17
CA ALA A 298 18.59 -31.42 1.69
C ALA A 298 18.94 -31.62 3.18
N ASN A 299 18.49 -32.71 3.82
CA ASN A 299 18.56 -32.95 5.27
C ASN A 299 17.90 -31.83 6.10
N GLY A 300 16.92 -31.15 5.51
CA GLY A 300 16.09 -30.17 6.19
C GLY A 300 14.81 -30.79 6.75
N VAL A 301 14.09 -30.01 7.54
CA VAL A 301 12.76 -30.35 8.07
C VAL A 301 11.73 -29.45 7.43
N TRP A 302 10.77 -30.05 6.72
CA TRP A 302 9.63 -29.29 6.20
C TRP A 302 8.75 -28.84 7.37
N THR A 303 8.65 -27.52 7.54
CA THR A 303 7.96 -26.91 8.69
C THR A 303 6.84 -26.03 8.21
N GLU A 304 5.64 -26.27 8.70
CA GLU A 304 4.47 -25.42 8.46
C GLU A 304 4.38 -24.31 9.50
N TYR A 305 4.34 -23.08 9.02
CA TYR A 305 4.16 -21.89 9.85
C TYR A 305 2.76 -21.34 9.69
N GLN A 306 2.33 -20.56 10.67
CA GLN A 306 1.04 -19.88 10.68
C GLN A 306 1.25 -18.35 10.63
N SER A 307 0.37 -17.65 9.92
CA SER A 307 0.34 -16.19 9.96
C SER A 307 -0.02 -15.70 11.35
N MET A 308 0.51 -14.55 11.74
CA MET A 308 0.22 -13.93 13.04
C MET A 308 -0.07 -12.45 12.87
N LEU A 309 -1.02 -11.95 13.66
CA LEU A 309 -1.22 -10.53 13.85
C LEU A 309 -0.17 -9.97 14.83
N GLU A 310 0.00 -10.64 15.98
CA GLU A 310 1.08 -10.42 16.93
C GLU A 310 1.28 -11.61 17.87
N LEU A 311 2.43 -11.64 18.56
CA LEU A 311 2.70 -12.60 19.64
C LEU A 311 1.94 -12.23 20.91
N ALA A 312 1.57 -13.23 21.70
CA ALA A 312 0.94 -13.07 23.01
C ALA A 312 1.81 -13.71 24.12
N PRO A 313 2.99 -13.13 24.42
CA PRO A 313 3.99 -13.76 25.29
C PRO A 313 3.51 -13.95 26.74
N GLN A 314 2.45 -13.24 27.15
CA GLN A 314 1.82 -13.42 28.46
C GLN A 314 1.18 -14.81 28.65
N PHE A 315 0.83 -15.52 27.57
CA PHE A 315 0.24 -16.85 27.63
C PHE A 315 1.28 -17.92 27.28
N THR A 316 1.83 -18.56 28.30
CA THR A 316 2.98 -19.46 28.18
C THR A 316 2.63 -20.95 28.04
N THR A 317 1.34 -21.30 28.04
CA THR A 317 0.86 -22.67 27.86
C THR A 317 -0.21 -22.75 26.78
N PRO A 318 -0.38 -23.90 26.10
CA PRO A 318 -1.46 -24.07 25.11
C PRO A 318 -2.86 -23.80 25.69
N ALA A 319 -3.11 -24.24 26.93
CA ALA A 319 -4.40 -24.06 27.60
C ALA A 319 -4.68 -22.58 27.92
N ALA A 320 -3.68 -21.85 28.44
CA ALA A 320 -3.82 -20.42 28.68
C ALA A 320 -3.98 -19.63 27.37
N CYS A 321 -3.28 -20.05 26.32
CA CYS A 321 -3.35 -19.40 25.02
C CYS A 321 -4.74 -19.51 24.39
N THR A 322 -5.32 -20.71 24.39
CA THR A 322 -6.58 -21.02 23.72
C THR A 322 -7.82 -20.82 24.59
N ALA A 323 -7.66 -20.24 25.79
CA ALA A 323 -8.77 -19.81 26.61
C ALA A 323 -9.58 -18.69 25.91
N ASP A 324 -10.83 -18.52 26.34
CA ASP A 324 -11.65 -17.39 25.90
C ASP A 324 -11.23 -16.11 26.64
N HIS A 325 -10.64 -15.17 25.91
CA HIS A 325 -10.12 -13.90 26.44
C HIS A 325 -11.15 -12.76 26.39
N GLN A 326 -12.39 -13.02 25.94
CA GLN A 326 -13.50 -12.06 25.89
C GLN A 326 -13.25 -10.82 25.01
N ASP A 327 -12.22 -10.83 24.16
CA ASP A 327 -11.87 -9.75 23.22
C ASP A 327 -12.30 -10.05 21.77
N GLY A 328 -12.85 -11.24 21.53
CA GLY A 328 -13.33 -11.70 20.22
C GLY A 328 -12.21 -12.14 19.27
N LEU A 329 -10.94 -12.10 19.70
CA LEU A 329 -9.80 -12.51 18.89
C LEU A 329 -9.59 -14.03 18.96
N THR A 330 -8.99 -14.58 17.90
CA THR A 330 -8.62 -16.00 17.85
C THR A 330 -7.15 -16.15 18.22
N TYR A 331 -6.90 -16.70 19.40
CA TYR A 331 -5.55 -17.07 19.85
C TYR A 331 -5.20 -18.49 19.42
N ALA A 332 -3.94 -18.72 19.09
CA ALA A 332 -3.44 -20.03 18.69
C ALA A 332 -2.07 -20.33 19.31
N TRP A 333 -1.89 -21.59 19.72
CA TRP A 333 -0.60 -22.13 20.13
C TRP A 333 0.00 -22.93 18.98
N GLY A 334 1.17 -22.53 18.49
CA GLY A 334 1.78 -23.16 17.32
C GLY A 334 3.06 -22.46 16.88
N LEU A 335 3.44 -22.63 15.61
CA LEU A 335 4.65 -22.02 15.04
C LEU A 335 4.28 -20.74 14.26
N PRO A 336 4.28 -19.55 14.88
CA PRO A 336 4.05 -18.30 14.16
C PRO A 336 5.22 -18.00 13.22
N TYR A 337 4.95 -17.46 12.03
CA TYR A 337 5.99 -17.02 11.10
C TYR A 337 6.69 -15.74 11.60
N ASP A 338 7.66 -15.94 12.50
CA ASP A 338 8.38 -14.86 13.19
C ASP A 338 9.65 -14.43 12.44
N ILE A 339 9.53 -13.30 11.75
CA ILE A 339 10.63 -12.73 10.97
C ILE A 339 11.81 -12.24 11.83
N VAL A 340 11.56 -11.83 13.08
CA VAL A 340 12.60 -11.37 14.00
C VAL A 340 13.53 -12.53 14.34
N LYS A 341 12.94 -13.69 14.70
CA LYS A 341 13.71 -14.93 14.94
C LYS A 341 14.41 -15.45 13.69
N ILE A 342 13.76 -15.37 12.52
CA ILE A 342 14.39 -15.76 11.24
C ILE A 342 15.62 -14.88 10.97
N ASN A 343 15.50 -13.56 11.17
CA ASN A 343 16.61 -12.63 11.01
C ASN A 343 17.74 -12.89 12.03
N ALA A 344 17.40 -13.34 13.24
CA ALA A 344 18.38 -13.72 14.27
C ALA A 344 18.99 -15.12 14.07
N PHE A 345 18.56 -15.88 13.06
CA PHE A 345 18.92 -17.30 12.85
C PHE A 345 18.53 -18.21 14.02
N GLU A 346 17.45 -17.86 14.71
CA GLU A 346 16.91 -18.59 15.86
C GLU A 346 15.80 -19.54 15.43
N ASN A 347 15.76 -20.73 16.05
CA ASN A 347 14.66 -21.65 15.82
C ASN A 347 13.34 -21.02 16.30
N ILE A 348 12.31 -21.13 15.47
CA ILE A 348 10.94 -20.81 15.89
C ILE A 348 10.43 -22.03 16.65
N VAL A 349 9.96 -21.79 17.87
CA VAL A 349 9.38 -22.80 18.77
C VAL A 349 7.90 -22.50 18.98
N PRO A 350 7.10 -23.49 19.40
CA PRO A 350 5.70 -23.26 19.70
C PRO A 350 5.50 -22.12 20.70
N ALA A 351 4.61 -21.18 20.38
CA ALA A 351 4.29 -20.02 21.21
C ALA A 351 2.82 -19.62 21.01
N CYS A 352 2.31 -18.79 21.92
CA CYS A 352 0.99 -18.18 21.77
C CYS A 352 1.05 -16.94 20.88
N PHE A 353 0.09 -16.80 19.97
CA PHE A 353 -0.05 -15.64 19.10
C PHE A 353 -1.53 -15.41 18.74
N VAL A 354 -1.83 -14.19 18.33
CA VAL A 354 -3.14 -13.80 17.79
C VAL A 354 -3.15 -14.09 16.29
N ARG A 355 -4.14 -14.84 15.81
CA ARG A 355 -4.35 -15.04 14.38
C ARG A 355 -4.88 -13.77 13.74
N PRO A 356 -4.43 -13.41 12.52
CA PRO A 356 -5.13 -12.39 11.76
C PRO A 356 -6.57 -12.85 11.46
N PRO A 357 -7.51 -11.92 11.25
CA PRO A 357 -8.84 -12.29 10.77
C PRO A 357 -8.74 -13.02 9.41
N PRO A 358 -9.71 -13.88 9.08
CA PRO A 358 -9.84 -14.42 7.73
C PRO A 358 -9.85 -13.28 6.70
N VAL A 359 -9.33 -13.55 5.50
CA VAL A 359 -9.37 -12.56 4.41
C VAL A 359 -10.82 -12.31 3.99
N ASP A 360 -11.18 -11.04 3.84
CA ASP A 360 -12.46 -10.65 3.26
C ASP A 360 -12.47 -11.00 1.76
N CYS A 361 -13.54 -11.59 1.25
CA CYS A 361 -13.66 -11.86 -0.17
C CYS A 361 -14.99 -11.39 -0.73
N GLU A 362 -14.92 -10.58 -1.78
CA GLU A 362 -16.07 -10.05 -2.52
C GLU A 362 -15.73 -9.97 -4.01
N ALA A 363 -16.73 -9.73 -4.86
CA ALA A 363 -16.48 -9.50 -6.28
C ALA A 363 -15.75 -8.17 -6.50
N ALA A 364 -14.82 -8.15 -7.46
CA ALA A 364 -14.10 -6.95 -7.86
C ALA A 364 -15.05 -5.90 -8.43
N PRO A 365 -14.93 -4.63 -8.00
CA PRO A 365 -15.79 -3.59 -8.52
C PRO A 365 -15.49 -3.33 -10.00
N TRP A 366 -16.55 -3.12 -10.77
CA TRP A 366 -16.41 -2.82 -12.20
C TRP A 366 -15.71 -1.48 -12.42
N SER A 367 -14.79 -1.44 -13.39
CA SER A 367 -14.19 -0.19 -13.85
C SER A 367 -13.88 -0.21 -15.34
N ARG A 368 -14.04 0.94 -16.00
CA ARG A 368 -13.79 1.05 -17.43
C ARG A 368 -12.29 1.11 -17.74
N SER A 369 -11.85 0.32 -18.73
CA SER A 369 -10.47 0.37 -19.23
C SER A 369 -10.09 1.76 -19.76
N ASN A 370 -8.89 2.22 -19.43
CA ASN A 370 -8.26 3.49 -19.80
C ASN A 370 -9.01 4.76 -19.35
N HIS A 371 -9.82 4.69 -18.29
CA HIS A 371 -10.61 5.83 -17.79
C HIS A 371 -10.33 6.12 -16.30
N LEU A 372 -9.07 6.05 -15.89
CA LEU A 372 -8.59 6.39 -14.54
C LEU A 372 -9.37 5.73 -13.38
N GLY A 373 -9.88 4.51 -13.59
CA GLY A 373 -10.61 3.78 -12.56
C GLY A 373 -12.00 4.37 -12.29
N ASN A 374 -12.62 4.99 -13.29
CA ASN A 374 -14.02 5.40 -13.22
C ASN A 374 -14.88 4.17 -12.94
N GLY A 375 -15.36 4.08 -11.70
CA GLY A 375 -16.31 3.07 -11.27
C GLY A 375 -17.72 3.39 -11.74
N LYS A 376 -18.69 2.59 -11.30
CA LYS A 376 -20.09 2.95 -11.44
C LYS A 376 -20.38 4.22 -10.62
N ASP A 377 -21.32 5.03 -11.09
CA ASP A 377 -21.80 6.25 -10.42
C ASP A 377 -20.76 7.37 -10.19
N GLY A 378 -19.61 7.32 -10.88
CA GLY A 378 -18.58 8.36 -10.84
C GLY A 378 -17.80 8.43 -9.53
N VAL A 379 -17.84 7.37 -8.71
CA VAL A 379 -17.04 7.25 -7.50
C VAL A 379 -15.75 6.49 -7.79
N GLN A 380 -14.68 6.89 -7.11
CA GLN A 380 -13.41 6.18 -7.15
C GLN A 380 -13.60 4.74 -6.64
N LEU A 381 -12.94 3.76 -7.27
CA LEU A 381 -12.90 2.40 -6.73
C LEU A 381 -12.31 2.42 -5.33
N ASN A 382 -12.99 1.74 -4.42
CA ASN A 382 -12.63 1.76 -3.03
C ASN A 382 -12.98 0.45 -2.31
N TYR A 383 -12.32 0.25 -1.18
CA TYR A 383 -12.58 -0.80 -0.21
C TYR A 383 -12.49 -0.21 1.19
N LYS A 384 -13.44 -0.55 2.06
CA LYS A 384 -13.45 -0.03 3.42
C LYS A 384 -12.72 -0.99 4.37
N TRP A 385 -11.47 -0.69 4.68
CA TRP A 385 -10.64 -1.52 5.56
C TRP A 385 -10.91 -1.21 7.04
N THR A 386 -11.36 -2.22 7.80
CA THR A 386 -11.36 -2.16 9.27
C THR A 386 -9.94 -2.39 9.79
N LEU A 387 -9.34 -1.36 10.41
CA LEU A 387 -7.98 -1.45 10.95
C LEU A 387 -7.90 -2.48 12.09
N PRO A 388 -6.79 -3.23 12.22
CA PRO A 388 -6.66 -4.27 13.23
C PRO A 388 -6.69 -3.70 14.66
N TYR A 389 -7.20 -4.52 15.59
CA TYR A 389 -7.04 -4.36 17.03
C TYR A 389 -5.85 -5.21 17.51
N PHE A 390 -4.92 -4.63 18.24
CA PHE A 390 -3.76 -5.32 18.79
C PHE A 390 -3.87 -5.37 20.33
N PRO A 391 -4.12 -6.55 20.94
CA PRO A 391 -4.14 -6.72 22.40
C PRO A 391 -2.94 -6.19 23.16
N SER A 392 -1.76 -6.13 22.53
CA SER A 392 -0.57 -5.54 23.17
C SER A 392 -0.73 -4.05 23.48
N MET A 393 -1.67 -3.37 22.81
CA MET A 393 -1.79 -1.90 22.81
C MET A 393 -0.46 -1.21 22.42
N ASN A 394 0.40 -1.89 21.67
CA ASN A 394 1.60 -1.28 21.11
C ASN A 394 1.24 -0.50 19.85
N SER A 395 1.87 0.67 19.68
CA SER A 395 1.87 1.36 18.38
C SER A 395 2.60 0.51 17.35
N LYS A 396 2.01 0.35 16.17
CA LYS A 396 2.57 -0.42 15.05
C LYS A 396 2.97 0.52 13.92
N ARG A 397 4.08 0.23 13.25
CA ARG A 397 4.40 0.83 11.95
C ARG A 397 4.05 -0.16 10.85
N CYS A 398 3.39 0.31 9.82
CA CYS A 398 2.81 -0.55 8.81
C CYS A 398 3.02 -0.01 7.39
N ILE A 399 2.93 -0.91 6.41
CA ILE A 399 2.83 -0.57 4.98
C ILE A 399 1.60 -1.27 4.42
N LEU A 400 0.88 -0.58 3.53
CA LEU A 400 -0.23 -1.13 2.74
C LEU A 400 0.26 -1.42 1.32
N ARG A 401 -0.16 -2.56 0.78
CA ARG A 401 0.09 -3.02 -0.60
C ARG A 401 -1.25 -3.34 -1.26
N ILE A 402 -1.41 -2.86 -2.49
CA ILE A 402 -2.48 -3.29 -3.40
C ILE A 402 -1.83 -4.01 -4.58
N ARG A 403 -2.34 -5.19 -4.93
CA ARG A 403 -1.96 -5.91 -6.15
C ARG A 403 -3.14 -6.03 -7.07
N TYR A 404 -2.87 -5.98 -8.35
CA TYR A 404 -3.83 -6.06 -9.43
C TYR A 404 -3.40 -7.14 -10.41
N ASN A 405 -4.05 -8.29 -10.30
CA ASN A 405 -3.78 -9.44 -11.13
C ASN A 405 -4.79 -9.46 -12.27
N ILE A 406 -4.33 -9.30 -13.49
CA ILE A 406 -5.17 -9.42 -14.68
C ILE A 406 -4.83 -10.69 -15.45
N SER A 407 -5.81 -11.18 -16.18
CA SER A 407 -5.65 -12.18 -17.23
C SER A 407 -6.55 -11.83 -18.42
N THR A 408 -6.39 -12.56 -19.51
CA THR A 408 -7.22 -12.45 -20.72
C THR A 408 -7.91 -13.78 -20.97
N ASP A 409 -8.96 -13.80 -21.80
CA ASP A 409 -9.62 -15.04 -22.23
C ASP A 409 -8.97 -15.69 -23.45
N ASP A 410 -7.77 -15.26 -23.84
CA ASP A 410 -7.02 -15.87 -24.94
C ASP A 410 -6.57 -17.31 -24.60
N TYR A 411 -6.70 -17.72 -23.35
CA TYR A 411 -6.53 -19.07 -22.84
C TYR A 411 -7.35 -19.23 -21.55
N ASP A 412 -7.58 -20.46 -21.09
CA ASP A 412 -8.24 -20.70 -19.80
C ASP A 412 -7.24 -20.46 -18.64
N PRO A 413 -7.38 -19.37 -17.86
CA PRO A 413 -6.39 -19.04 -16.84
C PRO A 413 -6.47 -19.94 -15.60
N TYR A 414 -7.56 -20.70 -15.40
CA TYR A 414 -7.76 -21.54 -14.23
C TYR A 414 -7.35 -23.00 -14.48
N ASP A 415 -7.41 -23.45 -15.73
CA ASP A 415 -7.01 -24.81 -16.14
C ASP A 415 -5.64 -24.88 -16.87
N THR A 416 -4.90 -23.77 -16.95
CA THR A 416 -3.57 -23.72 -17.58
C THR A 416 -2.44 -23.68 -16.55
N ASP A 417 -1.53 -24.65 -16.63
CA ASP A 417 -0.41 -24.80 -15.70
C ASP A 417 0.92 -25.13 -16.42
N ALA A 418 1.91 -25.68 -15.71
CA ALA A 418 3.18 -26.05 -16.31
C ALA A 418 3.09 -27.14 -17.39
N THR A 419 2.07 -28.00 -17.38
CA THR A 419 1.88 -29.06 -18.38
C THR A 419 1.64 -28.47 -19.78
N ASN A 420 1.07 -27.26 -19.84
CA ASN A 420 0.84 -26.55 -21.10
C ASN A 420 2.09 -25.85 -21.63
N ASN A 421 3.20 -25.76 -20.89
CA ASN A 421 4.37 -25.00 -21.35
C ASN A 421 5.02 -25.57 -22.63
N ALA A 422 4.97 -26.90 -22.82
CA ALA A 422 5.52 -27.54 -24.02
C ALA A 422 4.67 -27.27 -25.26
N GLN A 423 3.36 -27.07 -25.08
CA GLN A 423 2.39 -26.75 -26.12
C GLN A 423 1.52 -25.58 -25.64
N SER A 424 2.15 -24.40 -25.53
CA SER A 424 1.52 -23.23 -24.94
C SER A 424 0.32 -22.77 -25.79
N PRO A 425 -0.85 -22.50 -25.18
CA PRO A 425 -2.03 -21.99 -25.89
C PRO A 425 -1.78 -20.60 -26.50
N VAL A 426 -0.83 -19.84 -25.91
CA VAL A 426 -0.39 -18.53 -26.41
C VAL A 426 1.08 -18.58 -26.81
N GLN A 427 1.41 -17.97 -27.94
CA GLN A 427 2.78 -17.98 -28.49
C GLN A 427 3.33 -16.56 -28.64
N GLU A 428 4.66 -16.43 -28.65
CA GLU A 428 5.31 -15.13 -28.83
C GLU A 428 5.24 -14.72 -30.30
N ASN A 429 4.60 -13.58 -30.58
CA ASN A 429 4.41 -13.01 -31.91
C ASN A 429 4.08 -14.02 -33.04
N PRO A 430 3.00 -14.81 -32.92
CA PRO A 430 2.68 -15.88 -33.86
C PRO A 430 2.29 -15.33 -35.23
N LEU A 431 2.52 -16.15 -36.25
CA LEU A 431 1.94 -15.96 -37.58
C LEU A 431 0.57 -16.63 -37.62
N VAL A 432 -0.45 -15.89 -38.05
CA VAL A 432 -1.82 -16.39 -38.20
C VAL A 432 -2.26 -16.30 -39.65
N GLN A 433 -2.83 -17.40 -40.15
CA GLN A 433 -3.36 -17.46 -41.50
C GLN A 433 -4.76 -16.85 -41.52
N VAL A 434 -4.95 -15.81 -42.34
CA VAL A 434 -6.24 -15.12 -42.49
C VAL A 434 -7.02 -15.56 -43.73
N GLY A 435 -6.78 -16.78 -44.21
CA GLY A 435 -7.47 -17.37 -45.36
C GLY A 435 -7.02 -16.88 -46.73
N ALA A 436 -6.02 -15.99 -46.81
CA ALA A 436 -5.35 -15.59 -48.05
C ALA A 436 -3.98 -16.26 -48.14
N ALA A 437 -3.81 -17.17 -49.11
CA ALA A 437 -2.57 -17.92 -49.28
C ALA A 437 -1.36 -16.99 -49.43
N GLY A 438 -0.36 -17.17 -48.57
CA GLY A 438 0.88 -16.37 -48.58
C GLY A 438 0.76 -14.99 -47.91
N GLN A 439 -0.35 -14.68 -47.24
CA GLN A 439 -0.57 -13.43 -46.51
C GLN A 439 -0.79 -13.69 -45.02
N ASP A 440 0.23 -14.26 -44.36
CA ASP A 440 0.18 -14.48 -42.92
C ASP A 440 0.31 -13.14 -42.18
N LEU A 441 -0.57 -12.90 -41.21
CA LEU A 441 -0.45 -11.75 -40.32
C LEU A 441 0.39 -12.11 -39.11
N ARG A 442 1.26 -11.20 -38.68
CA ARG A 442 2.01 -11.36 -37.43
C ARG A 442 1.28 -10.64 -36.31
N LEU A 443 0.87 -11.38 -35.29
CA LEU A 443 0.32 -10.79 -34.07
C LEU A 443 1.45 -10.20 -33.23
N ALA A 444 1.22 -9.04 -32.61
CA ALA A 444 2.17 -8.38 -31.71
C ALA A 444 1.97 -8.86 -30.26
N ILE A 445 2.16 -10.16 -30.04
CA ILE A 445 1.96 -10.81 -28.74
C ILE A 445 3.28 -10.95 -28.00
N ASN A 446 3.30 -10.47 -26.76
CA ASN A 446 4.35 -10.74 -25.78
C ASN A 446 3.80 -11.62 -24.66
N THR A 447 4.22 -12.88 -24.58
CA THR A 447 3.66 -13.84 -23.60
C THR A 447 4.06 -13.53 -22.16
N ALA A 448 5.05 -12.66 -21.94
CA ALA A 448 5.32 -12.10 -20.61
C ALA A 448 4.26 -11.09 -20.17
N GLN A 449 3.40 -10.63 -21.10
CA GLN A 449 2.33 -9.66 -20.87
C GLN A 449 0.93 -10.30 -20.84
N PHE A 450 0.82 -11.59 -21.17
CA PHE A 450 -0.43 -12.35 -21.09
C PHE A 450 -0.69 -12.72 -19.63
N GLY A 451 -1.58 -11.98 -19.00
CA GLY A 451 -1.80 -11.95 -17.56
C GLY A 451 -0.63 -11.33 -16.79
N ARG A 452 -0.90 -10.36 -15.93
CA ARG A 452 0.13 -9.57 -15.23
C ARG A 452 -0.30 -9.20 -13.83
N THR A 453 0.70 -8.95 -13.00
CA THR A 453 0.52 -8.41 -11.66
C THR A 453 1.13 -7.03 -11.61
N PHE A 454 0.28 -6.05 -11.33
CA PHE A 454 0.68 -4.69 -11.02
C PHE A 454 0.51 -4.46 -9.54
N GLN A 455 1.21 -3.46 -9.01
CA GLN A 455 1.03 -3.11 -7.61
C GLN A 455 1.38 -1.65 -7.35
N ASP A 456 0.81 -1.15 -6.28
CA ASP A 456 1.32 0.03 -5.59
C ASP A 456 1.41 -0.25 -4.10
N ARG A 457 2.25 0.53 -3.42
CA ARG A 457 2.43 0.44 -1.98
C ARG A 457 2.49 1.82 -1.38
N GLY A 458 1.86 1.99 -0.23
CA GLY A 458 1.84 3.26 0.50
C GLY A 458 3.22 3.62 1.03
N HIS A 459 3.36 4.87 1.48
CA HIS A 459 4.42 5.21 2.43
C HIS A 459 4.15 4.53 3.78
N PRO A 460 5.17 4.26 4.60
CA PRO A 460 4.96 3.74 5.94
C PRO A 460 4.11 4.69 6.79
N PHE A 461 3.12 4.13 7.46
CA PHE A 461 2.22 4.84 8.38
C PHE A 461 2.23 4.15 9.74
N THR A 462 1.59 4.77 10.72
CA THR A 462 1.48 4.24 12.09
C THR A 462 0.04 3.85 12.37
N ILE A 463 -0.18 2.77 13.10
CA ILE A 463 -1.45 2.42 13.74
C ILE A 463 -1.22 2.46 15.25
N SER A 464 -1.78 3.47 15.91
CA SER A 464 -1.60 3.71 17.35
C SER A 464 -2.80 3.26 18.17
N PRO A 465 -2.61 2.93 19.45
CA PRO A 465 -3.70 2.71 20.40
C PRO A 465 -4.72 3.85 20.38
N ARG A 466 -5.99 3.53 20.65
CA ARG A 466 -7.02 4.56 20.81
C ARG A 466 -6.60 5.53 21.92
N PRO A 467 -6.76 6.85 21.70
CA PRO A 467 -6.39 7.85 22.69
C PRO A 467 -7.35 7.80 23.89
N THR A 468 -6.91 8.34 25.02
CA THR A 468 -7.75 8.49 26.21
C THR A 468 -9.05 9.23 25.86
N GLY A 469 -10.20 8.70 26.30
CA GLY A 469 -11.52 9.29 26.02
C GLY A 469 -12.21 8.73 24.77
N VAL A 470 -11.52 7.93 23.95
CA VAL A 470 -12.11 7.16 22.86
C VAL A 470 -12.27 5.71 23.30
N SER A 471 -13.51 5.27 23.46
CA SER A 471 -13.85 3.95 23.98
C SER A 471 -13.61 2.82 22.97
N ASN A 472 -13.60 1.58 23.46
CA ASN A 472 -13.50 0.38 22.62
C ASN A 472 -14.74 0.13 21.75
N THR A 473 -15.86 0.78 22.05
CA THR A 473 -17.12 0.65 21.29
C THR A 473 -17.34 1.79 20.30
N ASP A 474 -16.52 2.85 20.35
CA ASP A 474 -16.66 3.97 19.43
C ASP A 474 -16.32 3.56 17.99
N HIS A 475 -17.15 3.98 17.05
CA HIS A 475 -16.87 3.84 15.62
C HIS A 475 -16.09 5.07 15.11
N ILE A 476 -14.99 4.84 14.40
CA ILE A 476 -14.10 5.89 13.88
C ILE A 476 -14.02 5.78 12.35
N THR A 477 -14.44 6.81 11.63
CA THR A 477 -14.25 6.93 10.17
C THR A 477 -13.07 7.86 9.85
N ASN A 478 -12.13 7.42 9.01
CA ASN A 478 -11.03 8.29 8.57
C ASN A 478 -11.41 9.15 7.36
N LEU A 479 -11.14 10.46 7.47
CA LEU A 479 -11.25 11.43 6.38
C LEU A 479 -9.85 11.97 6.04
N ASN A 480 -9.40 11.66 4.83
CA ASN A 480 -8.06 11.98 4.33
C ASN A 480 -8.13 12.92 3.11
N VAL A 481 -6.95 13.23 2.54
CA VAL A 481 -6.81 13.91 1.26
C VAL A 481 -5.99 13.06 0.28
N ARG A 482 -6.58 12.74 -0.87
CA ARG A 482 -5.88 12.13 -2.02
C ARG A 482 -5.32 13.20 -2.96
N GLY A 483 -4.54 12.78 -3.95
CA GLY A 483 -4.09 13.67 -5.03
C GLY A 483 -2.79 14.43 -4.74
N LYS A 484 -2.28 15.11 -5.78
CA LYS A 484 -1.06 15.93 -5.75
C LYS A 484 -1.25 17.24 -6.53
N ARG A 485 -0.33 18.19 -6.36
CA ARG A 485 -0.42 19.52 -6.97
C ARG A 485 -0.22 19.45 -8.48
N GLY A 486 -1.10 20.13 -9.22
CA GLY A 486 -1.08 20.23 -10.67
C GLY A 486 -2.50 20.24 -11.24
N ASN A 487 -2.62 20.47 -12.55
CA ASN A 487 -3.83 20.15 -13.31
C ASN A 487 -3.85 18.66 -13.70
N ILE A 488 -4.96 18.19 -14.26
CA ILE A 488 -5.15 16.80 -14.71
C ILE A 488 -4.01 16.22 -15.55
N VAL A 489 -3.37 17.01 -16.44
CA VAL A 489 -2.26 16.52 -17.28
C VAL A 489 -0.95 16.40 -16.49
N GLN A 490 -0.72 17.34 -15.56
CA GLN A 490 0.45 17.38 -14.68
C GLN A 490 0.41 16.29 -13.61
N THR A 491 -0.78 16.02 -13.05
CA THR A 491 -0.96 15.02 -12.00
C THR A 491 -1.01 13.59 -12.53
N PHE A 492 -1.47 13.40 -13.78
CA PHE A 492 -1.55 12.09 -14.43
C PHE A 492 -0.25 11.29 -14.29
N PRO A 493 -0.31 10.00 -13.90
CA PRO A 493 -1.51 9.17 -13.69
C PRO A 493 -2.05 9.15 -12.25
N ALA A 494 -1.60 10.05 -11.37
CA ALA A 494 -2.29 10.33 -10.12
C ALA A 494 -3.45 11.30 -10.38
N THR A 495 -4.27 11.58 -9.36
CA THR A 495 -5.37 12.55 -9.44
C THR A 495 -4.98 13.93 -8.89
N GLU A 496 -5.81 14.93 -9.20
CA GLU A 496 -5.85 16.20 -8.46
C GLU A 496 -6.33 15.98 -7.00
N TYR A 497 -6.21 17.03 -6.20
CA TYR A 497 -6.62 17.02 -4.80
C TYR A 497 -8.11 16.81 -4.62
N ASP A 498 -8.45 15.92 -3.71
CA ASP A 498 -9.82 15.70 -3.26
C ASP A 498 -9.83 15.08 -1.86
N TYR A 499 -10.95 15.18 -1.15
CA TYR A 499 -11.14 14.44 0.10
C TYR A 499 -11.45 12.97 -0.17
N ALA A 500 -11.02 12.11 0.74
CA ALA A 500 -11.19 10.66 0.64
C ALA A 500 -11.65 10.10 2.00
N PRO A 501 -12.90 9.59 2.11
CA PRO A 501 -13.92 9.52 1.06
C PRO A 501 -14.46 10.91 0.68
N SER A 502 -14.93 11.08 -0.57
CA SER A 502 -15.49 12.35 -1.04
C SER A 502 -16.86 12.70 -0.45
N ARG A 503 -17.60 11.72 0.07
CA ARG A 503 -18.95 11.90 0.66
C ARG A 503 -19.14 10.99 1.88
N PRO A 504 -18.45 11.26 3.00
CA PRO A 504 -18.57 10.44 4.20
C PRO A 504 -20.02 10.45 4.72
N LYS A 505 -20.53 9.27 5.08
CA LYS A 505 -21.77 9.11 5.85
C LYS A 505 -21.42 8.45 7.17
N ILE A 506 -21.86 9.04 8.27
CA ILE A 506 -21.58 8.60 9.64
C ILE A 506 -22.88 8.59 10.45
N GLU A 507 -22.93 7.79 11.50
CA GLU A 507 -24.06 7.75 12.42
C GLU A 507 -23.90 8.80 13.53
N GLN A 508 -25.02 9.13 14.19
CA GLN A 508 -24.98 10.03 15.35
C GLN A 508 -24.13 9.43 16.46
N GLY A 509 -23.15 10.18 16.95
CA GLY A 509 -22.21 9.75 17.99
C GLY A 509 -20.92 9.14 17.45
N ASP A 510 -20.80 8.95 16.13
CA ASP A 510 -19.56 8.47 15.50
C ASP A 510 -18.44 9.53 15.55
N LEU A 511 -17.20 9.04 15.49
CA LEU A 511 -16.00 9.85 15.40
C LEU A 511 -15.52 9.93 13.95
N VAL A 512 -15.16 11.13 13.50
CA VAL A 512 -14.40 11.32 12.26
C VAL A 512 -12.98 11.72 12.62
N HIS A 513 -12.02 10.93 12.17
CA HIS A 513 -10.61 11.25 12.28
C HIS A 513 -10.11 11.94 11.00
N ILE A 514 -9.85 13.24 11.09
CA ILE A 514 -9.46 14.10 9.98
C ILE A 514 -7.94 14.30 10.04
N GLN A 515 -7.22 13.92 8.99
CA GLN A 515 -5.79 14.15 8.84
C GLN A 515 -5.42 14.24 7.36
N TRP A 516 -4.23 14.75 7.04
CA TRP A 516 -3.69 14.64 5.68
C TRP A 516 -2.18 14.78 5.65
N THR A 517 -1.61 14.29 4.56
CA THR A 517 -0.19 14.46 4.26
C THR A 517 -0.01 15.39 3.06
N GLY A 518 1.05 16.21 3.10
CA GLY A 518 1.44 17.07 1.97
C GLY A 518 2.97 17.18 1.87
N SER A 519 3.46 17.57 0.69
CA SER A 519 4.87 17.77 0.41
C SER A 519 5.22 19.23 0.15
N ASN A 520 6.47 19.60 0.41
CA ASN A 520 7.12 20.86 0.06
C ASN A 520 8.08 20.72 -1.13
N SER A 521 8.10 19.56 -1.79
CA SER A 521 9.01 19.24 -2.90
C SER A 521 8.29 18.91 -4.22
N HIS A 522 6.97 19.03 -4.30
CA HIS A 522 6.21 18.57 -5.46
C HIS A 522 6.07 19.63 -6.56
N ASN A 523 6.90 19.57 -7.61
CA ASN A 523 6.84 20.56 -8.70
C ASN A 523 6.88 20.02 -10.15
N ASN A 524 6.50 18.75 -10.38
CA ASN A 524 6.55 18.00 -11.66
C ASN A 524 7.58 18.53 -12.68
N GLY A 525 8.84 18.71 -12.27
CA GLY A 525 9.91 19.18 -13.14
C GLY A 525 10.24 18.17 -14.25
N ALA A 526 11.11 18.55 -15.18
CA ALA A 526 11.56 17.64 -16.24
C ALA A 526 12.12 16.30 -15.69
N PRO A 527 12.04 15.20 -16.47
CA PRO A 527 11.48 15.10 -17.82
C PRO A 527 9.94 14.94 -17.82
N GLY A 528 9.25 15.58 -18.76
CA GLY A 528 7.81 15.42 -19.00
C GLY A 528 7.44 15.86 -20.43
N GLY A 529 6.38 15.27 -20.99
CA GLY A 529 5.86 15.61 -22.32
C GLY A 529 4.94 16.83 -22.34
N ASP A 530 4.13 16.95 -23.39
CA ASP A 530 3.23 18.08 -23.63
C ASP A 530 2.28 18.34 -22.43
N GLY A 531 2.43 19.48 -21.77
CA GLY A 531 1.66 19.88 -20.58
C GLY A 531 1.92 19.10 -19.30
N GLN A 532 2.87 18.16 -19.29
CA GLN A 532 3.11 17.25 -18.16
C GLN A 532 4.04 17.81 -17.09
N THR A 533 4.75 18.91 -17.39
CA THR A 533 5.64 19.59 -16.46
C THR A 533 4.94 20.76 -15.77
N GLY A 534 5.44 21.12 -14.59
CA GLY A 534 4.93 22.24 -13.79
C GLY A 534 3.92 21.81 -12.72
N ASP A 535 3.41 22.79 -12.01
CA ASP A 535 2.76 22.57 -10.72
C ASP A 535 1.61 23.56 -10.50
N ALA A 536 0.67 23.56 -11.45
CA ALA A 536 -0.50 24.43 -11.42
C ALA A 536 -1.20 24.32 -10.05
N GLY A 537 -1.33 25.45 -9.38
CA GLY A 537 -1.43 25.47 -7.92
C GLY A 537 -1.56 26.90 -7.41
N GLU A 538 -2.42 27.14 -6.43
CA GLU A 538 -2.35 28.40 -5.67
C GLU A 538 -1.22 28.33 -4.65
N GLY A 539 -0.68 29.48 -4.26
CA GLY A 539 0.46 29.55 -3.34
C GLY A 539 1.80 29.15 -3.96
N THR A 540 2.81 29.04 -3.10
CA THR A 540 4.20 28.75 -3.48
C THR A 540 4.29 27.45 -4.27
N GLY A 541 4.94 27.50 -5.44
CA GLY A 541 5.23 26.31 -6.24
C GLY A 541 6.00 25.25 -5.45
N GLY A 542 5.78 23.97 -5.73
CA GLY A 542 6.39 22.89 -4.96
C GLY A 542 5.62 22.47 -3.71
N THR A 543 4.58 23.19 -3.30
CA THR A 543 3.97 23.02 -1.98
C THR A 543 2.53 22.55 -2.03
N ASP A 544 2.25 21.47 -1.31
CA ASP A 544 0.94 20.91 -1.05
C ASP A 544 0.44 21.51 0.27
N ARG A 545 -0.78 22.03 0.28
CA ARG A 545 -1.46 22.48 1.50
C ARG A 545 -2.92 22.19 1.33
N HIS A 546 -3.55 21.82 2.43
CA HIS A 546 -4.99 21.54 2.50
C HIS A 546 -5.54 22.24 3.73
N ASN A 547 -6.80 22.59 3.68
CA ASN A 547 -7.58 23.00 4.84
C ASN A 547 -9.01 22.50 4.64
N LEU A 548 -9.86 22.64 5.65
CA LEU A 548 -11.27 22.24 5.59
C LEU A 548 -12.08 23.32 6.27
N LEU A 549 -13.06 23.87 5.54
CA LEU A 549 -14.02 24.82 6.09
C LEU A 549 -15.39 24.60 5.46
N GLN A 550 -16.45 24.76 6.25
CA GLN A 550 -17.83 24.58 5.80
C GLN A 550 -18.18 25.59 4.70
N SER A 551 -18.88 25.14 3.65
CA SER A 551 -19.56 25.98 2.66
C SER A 551 -21.08 25.90 2.85
N GLY A 552 -21.81 26.89 2.32
CA GLY A 552 -23.27 26.91 2.41
C GLY A 552 -23.94 25.91 1.48
N ASN A 553 -23.34 25.67 0.31
CA ASN A 553 -23.87 24.82 -0.75
C ASN A 553 -22.72 24.09 -1.48
N PRO A 554 -22.92 22.87 -2.01
CA PRO A 554 -21.92 22.18 -2.84
C PRO A 554 -21.54 22.95 -4.13
N ASP A 555 -22.45 23.77 -4.68
CA ASP A 555 -22.23 24.57 -5.89
C ASP A 555 -21.41 25.84 -5.63
N GLU A 556 -21.23 26.22 -4.35
CA GLU A 556 -20.47 27.41 -3.97
C GLU A 556 -18.98 27.14 -3.89
N ASN A 557 -18.17 28.16 -4.21
CA ASN A 557 -16.72 28.11 -4.15
C ASN A 557 -16.13 28.95 -3.00
N PHE A 558 -16.98 29.39 -2.08
CA PHE A 558 -16.61 30.22 -0.94
C PHE A 558 -17.03 29.52 0.35
N PRO A 559 -16.18 29.55 1.40
CA PRO A 559 -16.58 29.05 2.69
C PRO A 559 -17.56 30.01 3.38
N LEU A 560 -18.29 29.50 4.37
CA LEU A 560 -19.01 30.34 5.32
C LEU A 560 -18.01 31.12 6.19
N PRO A 561 -18.32 32.37 6.57
CA PRO A 561 -17.57 33.05 7.60
C PRO A 561 -17.72 32.31 8.94
N ILE A 562 -16.72 32.37 9.82
CA ILE A 562 -16.62 31.51 11.00
C ILE A 562 -17.84 31.62 11.93
N GLU A 563 -18.44 32.81 12.03
CA GLU A 563 -19.64 33.09 12.82
C GLU A 563 -20.93 32.44 12.26
N LYS A 564 -20.88 31.90 11.04
CA LYS A 564 -21.98 31.15 10.39
C LYS A 564 -21.67 29.66 10.23
N VAL A 565 -20.47 29.21 10.60
CA VAL A 565 -20.10 27.79 10.57
C VAL A 565 -20.87 27.06 11.68
N THR A 566 -21.65 26.07 11.30
CA THR A 566 -22.52 25.26 12.18
C THR A 566 -22.13 23.78 12.20
N MET A 567 -21.23 23.36 11.30
CA MET A 567 -20.73 21.98 11.20
C MET A 567 -20.10 21.47 12.50
N PHE A 568 -19.56 22.38 13.32
CA PHE A 568 -18.88 22.04 14.57
C PHE A 568 -19.73 22.32 15.82
N ASP A 569 -21.00 22.72 15.66
CA ASP A 569 -21.90 22.96 16.79
C ASP A 569 -22.28 21.64 17.46
N GLY A 570 -22.07 21.56 18.77
CA GLY A 570 -22.31 20.33 19.55
C GLY A 570 -21.33 19.18 19.26
N VAL A 571 -20.32 19.41 18.43
CA VAL A 571 -19.23 18.47 18.20
C VAL A 571 -18.31 18.44 19.42
N THR A 572 -17.92 17.25 19.85
CA THR A 572 -16.93 17.08 20.95
C THR A 572 -15.63 16.51 20.40
N VAL A 573 -14.50 16.97 20.91
CA VAL A 573 -13.18 16.46 20.48
C VAL A 573 -12.86 15.17 21.24
N GLY A 574 -12.69 14.07 20.51
CA GLY A 574 -12.20 12.81 21.07
C GLY A 574 -10.67 12.78 21.18
N TRP A 575 -9.97 13.48 20.28
CA TRP A 575 -8.51 13.62 20.29
C TRP A 575 -8.06 14.75 19.37
N VAL A 576 -6.94 15.40 19.69
CA VAL A 576 -6.27 16.35 18.80
C VAL A 576 -4.77 16.23 18.97
N ALA A 577 -4.01 16.31 17.87
CA ALA A 577 -2.56 16.14 17.91
C ALA A 577 -1.83 17.16 18.80
N SER A 578 -2.39 18.38 18.96
CA SER A 578 -1.84 19.41 19.84
C SER A 578 -1.98 19.10 21.33
N GLY A 579 -2.85 18.16 21.71
CA GLY A 579 -3.15 17.85 23.11
C GLY A 579 -3.94 18.93 23.84
N ILE A 580 -4.56 19.89 23.12
CA ILE A 580 -5.38 20.94 23.74
C ILE A 580 -6.79 20.42 24.00
N ASP A 581 -7.21 20.51 25.25
CA ASP A 581 -8.53 20.10 25.69
C ASP A 581 -9.59 21.21 25.54
N ASN A 582 -10.86 20.81 25.66
CA ASN A 582 -12.03 21.70 25.73
C ASN A 582 -12.18 22.67 24.55
N LEU A 583 -11.74 22.29 23.35
CA LEU A 583 -11.87 23.08 22.12
C LEU A 583 -13.33 23.45 21.84
N SER A 584 -13.60 24.72 21.58
CA SER A 584 -14.91 25.21 21.14
C SER A 584 -15.12 24.96 19.64
N ALA A 585 -16.35 25.13 19.15
CA ALA A 585 -16.64 25.06 17.72
C ALA A 585 -15.77 26.03 16.89
N ALA A 586 -15.54 27.24 17.41
CA ALA A 586 -14.67 28.23 16.77
C ALA A 586 -13.20 27.79 16.75
N ASP A 587 -12.72 27.15 17.83
CA ASP A 587 -11.35 26.60 17.86
C ASP A 587 -11.17 25.46 16.84
N ILE A 588 -12.16 24.56 16.74
CA ILE A 588 -12.13 23.45 15.77
C ILE A 588 -12.12 24.02 14.34
N ALA A 589 -12.98 25.00 14.06
CA ALA A 589 -13.05 25.66 12.77
C ALA A 589 -11.70 26.30 12.39
N VAL A 590 -11.04 27.01 13.31
CA VAL A 590 -9.76 27.67 13.01
C VAL A 590 -8.61 26.68 12.85
N ILE A 591 -8.59 25.58 13.61
CA ILE A 591 -7.61 24.50 13.42
C ILE A 591 -7.72 23.93 12.00
N LEU A 592 -8.93 23.54 11.59
CA LEU A 592 -9.15 22.94 10.27
C LEU A 592 -8.96 23.94 9.12
N ALA A 593 -9.37 25.20 9.30
CA ALA A 593 -9.17 26.26 8.31
C ALA A 593 -7.70 26.66 8.13
N SER A 594 -6.88 26.53 9.17
CA SER A 594 -5.46 26.91 9.17
C SER A 594 -4.50 25.74 8.98
N ALA A 595 -5.01 24.53 8.75
CA ALA A 595 -4.22 23.29 8.67
C ALA A 595 -3.40 22.99 9.95
N GLY A 596 -3.95 23.37 11.12
CA GLY A 596 -3.27 23.25 12.41
C GLY A 596 -2.18 24.30 12.65
N TYR A 597 -2.06 25.31 11.79
CA TYR A 597 -1.16 26.44 12.04
C TYR A 597 -1.58 27.22 13.29
N TYR A 598 -2.87 27.50 13.46
CA TYR A 598 -3.43 27.95 14.73
C TYR A 598 -4.01 26.76 15.48
N GLN A 599 -3.82 26.73 16.79
CA GLN A 599 -4.31 25.64 17.64
C GLN A 599 -5.53 26.02 18.49
N CYS A 600 -5.88 27.31 18.55
CA CYS A 600 -7.06 27.85 19.19
C CYS A 600 -7.26 29.33 18.81
N MET A 601 -8.41 29.91 19.16
CA MET A 601 -8.71 31.32 18.93
C MET A 601 -7.96 32.27 19.88
N GLU A 602 -7.88 31.92 21.17
CA GLU A 602 -7.44 32.84 22.23
C GLU A 602 -6.17 32.37 22.95
N THR A 603 -5.25 33.28 23.21
CA THR A 603 -3.96 33.01 23.88
C THR A 603 -4.11 32.33 25.24
N THR A 604 -5.21 32.59 25.96
CA THR A 604 -5.52 31.99 27.26
C THR A 604 -5.61 30.46 27.19
N LYS A 605 -5.86 29.89 26.01
CA LYS A 605 -6.08 28.45 25.80
C LYS A 605 -4.87 27.70 25.26
N CYS A 606 -4.17 28.28 24.28
CA CYS A 606 -3.03 27.61 23.62
C CYS A 606 -1.77 28.49 23.50
N GLY A 607 -1.70 29.58 24.27
CA GLY A 607 -0.51 30.41 24.38
C GLY A 607 -0.08 30.98 23.03
N ALA A 608 1.20 30.77 22.69
CA ALA A 608 1.80 31.28 21.46
C ALA A 608 1.23 30.68 20.16
N GLU A 609 0.39 29.65 20.26
CA GLU A 609 -0.22 28.98 19.11
C GLU A 609 -1.60 29.54 18.73
N ALA A 610 -2.08 30.55 19.46
CA ALA A 610 -3.39 31.18 19.27
C ALA A 610 -3.40 32.19 18.12
N VAL A 611 -4.59 32.48 17.58
CA VAL A 611 -4.78 33.43 16.46
C VAL A 611 -4.32 34.85 16.82
N ASP A 612 -4.60 35.30 18.04
CA ASP A 612 -4.32 36.64 18.54
C ASP A 612 -2.83 36.90 18.85
N THR A 613 -2.02 35.85 19.00
CA THR A 613 -0.58 35.95 19.34
C THR A 613 0.35 35.42 18.25
N LYS A 614 0.01 34.31 17.60
CA LYS A 614 0.90 33.70 16.60
C LYS A 614 1.02 34.58 15.36
N ALA A 615 2.18 34.56 14.71
CA ALA A 615 2.41 35.31 13.48
C ALA A 615 1.30 35.05 12.46
N GLN A 616 0.90 36.09 11.73
CA GLN A 616 -0.22 36.03 10.80
C GLN A 616 -0.05 34.89 9.76
N LEU A 617 -1.08 34.06 9.62
CA LEU A 617 -1.17 33.05 8.57
C LEU A 617 -1.22 33.73 7.20
N GLN A 618 -0.40 33.27 6.27
CA GLN A 618 -0.43 33.80 4.91
C GLN A 618 -1.69 33.33 4.18
N ASN A 619 -2.29 34.21 3.37
CA ASN A 619 -3.57 33.95 2.69
C ASN A 619 -3.60 32.66 1.85
N GLN A 620 -2.45 32.23 1.33
CA GLN A 620 -2.30 31.00 0.55
C GLN A 620 -1.71 29.83 1.35
N LEU A 621 -1.71 29.90 2.68
CA LEU A 621 -1.23 28.88 3.62
C LEU A 621 0.26 28.50 3.46
N ASN A 622 1.10 29.35 2.87
CA ASN A 622 2.49 28.92 2.56
C ASN A 622 3.33 28.71 3.82
N ASN A 623 3.03 29.41 4.92
CA ASN A 623 3.64 29.21 6.24
C ASN A 623 2.90 28.19 7.14
N ALA A 624 1.80 27.60 6.65
CA ALA A 624 1.16 26.47 7.32
C ALA A 624 1.97 25.18 7.10
N PRO A 625 1.88 24.18 8.00
CA PRO A 625 2.50 22.89 7.77
C PRO A 625 1.91 22.21 6.52
N ALA A 626 2.73 21.40 5.82
CA ALA A 626 2.29 20.66 4.64
C ALA A 626 1.36 19.49 5.00
N SER A 627 1.63 18.82 6.13
CA SER A 627 0.81 17.74 6.67
C SER A 627 0.10 18.19 7.94
N PHE A 628 -1.12 17.73 8.15
CA PHE A 628 -1.89 17.97 9.37
C PHE A 628 -1.97 16.69 10.19
N GLU A 629 -1.43 16.75 11.41
CA GLU A 629 -1.24 15.55 12.24
C GLU A 629 -2.55 14.89 12.70
N GLY A 630 -3.61 15.69 12.80
CA GLY A 630 -4.98 15.22 12.85
C GLY A 630 -5.81 15.74 14.03
N ILE A 631 -7.12 15.57 13.89
CA ILE A 631 -8.13 15.80 14.94
C ILE A 631 -9.24 14.75 14.80
N MET A 632 -9.76 14.27 15.91
CA MET A 632 -10.85 13.32 15.97
C MET A 632 -12.08 13.98 16.60
N LEU A 633 -13.15 14.08 15.82
CA LEU A 633 -14.35 14.84 16.15
C LEU A 633 -15.56 13.92 16.26
N ARG A 634 -16.30 13.99 17.35
CA ARG A 634 -17.55 13.26 17.53
C ARG A 634 -18.72 14.10 17.09
N PHE A 635 -19.49 13.59 16.14
CA PHE A 635 -20.66 14.29 15.61
C PHE A 635 -21.92 13.84 16.35
N ASN A 636 -22.41 14.68 17.25
CA ASN A 636 -23.55 14.36 18.12
C ASN A 636 -24.91 14.81 17.55
N THR A 637 -24.89 15.60 16.48
CA THR A 637 -26.09 16.20 15.87
C THR A 637 -26.20 15.73 14.42
N PRO A 638 -27.33 15.11 14.02
CA PRO A 638 -27.57 14.76 12.62
C PRO A 638 -27.62 16.01 11.73
N GLY A 639 -27.00 15.94 10.54
CA GLY A 639 -26.98 17.05 9.60
C GLY A 639 -26.33 16.67 8.27
N THR A 640 -26.45 17.54 7.28
CA THR A 640 -25.68 17.49 6.03
C THR A 640 -24.87 18.76 5.94
N TYR A 641 -23.55 18.61 5.81
CA TYR A 641 -22.60 19.71 5.75
C TYR A 641 -21.77 19.56 4.49
N TYR A 642 -21.50 20.69 3.85
CA TYR A 642 -20.61 20.77 2.70
C TYR A 642 -19.34 21.48 3.15
N TYR A 643 -18.20 21.05 2.65
CA TYR A 643 -16.93 21.68 2.99
C TYR A 643 -15.98 21.70 1.80
N LEU A 644 -15.03 22.61 1.85
CA LEU A 644 -14.05 22.79 0.79
C LEU A 644 -12.66 23.13 1.33
N CYS A 645 -11.66 22.90 0.48
CA CYS A 645 -10.33 23.47 0.69
C CYS A 645 -10.23 24.79 -0.07
N THR A 646 -10.12 25.89 0.69
CA THR A 646 -10.03 27.25 0.12
C THR A 646 -8.82 27.47 -0.79
N ARG A 647 -7.73 26.72 -0.59
CA ARG A 647 -6.52 26.82 -1.43
C ARG A 647 -6.61 26.02 -2.73
N ASN A 648 -7.35 24.91 -2.72
CA ASN A 648 -7.41 23.97 -3.84
C ASN A 648 -8.80 23.95 -4.49
N ASN A 649 -9.45 25.11 -4.53
CA ASN A 649 -10.73 25.30 -5.19
C ASN A 649 -10.62 26.48 -6.16
N ASN A 650 -10.52 26.19 -7.46
CA ASN A 650 -10.41 27.19 -8.52
C ASN A 650 -11.30 26.75 -9.69
N PHE A 651 -12.31 27.57 -10.02
CA PHE A 651 -13.45 27.30 -10.91
C PHE A 651 -13.08 26.74 -12.30
N THR A 652 -11.84 26.88 -12.73
CA THR A 652 -11.41 26.49 -14.09
C THR A 652 -10.98 25.03 -14.23
N ASN A 653 -10.52 24.38 -13.15
CA ASN A 653 -9.97 23.01 -13.23
C ASN A 653 -9.79 22.25 -11.90
N ARG A 654 -10.12 22.83 -10.73
CA ARG A 654 -9.83 22.19 -9.43
C ARG A 654 -10.99 22.39 -8.44
N SER A 655 -11.44 21.30 -7.83
CA SER A 655 -12.51 21.33 -6.84
C SER A 655 -12.29 20.28 -5.74
N GLN A 656 -11.51 20.65 -4.72
CA GLN A 656 -11.39 19.85 -3.50
C GLN A 656 -12.57 20.17 -2.57
N LYS A 657 -13.63 19.36 -2.63
CA LYS A 657 -14.89 19.53 -1.88
C LYS A 657 -15.38 18.19 -1.32
N GLY A 658 -16.16 18.23 -0.24
CA GLY A 658 -16.78 17.04 0.36
C GLY A 658 -18.13 17.31 1.01
#